data_AF-A0A0S2JZN7-F1
#
_entry.id   AF-A0A0S2JZN7-F1
#
_cell.length_a   1.000
_cell.length_b   1.000
_cell.length_c   1.000
_cell.angle_alpha   90.00
_cell.angle_beta   90.00
_cell.angle_gamma   90.00
#
_symmetry.space_group_name_H-M   'P 1'
#
loop_
_entity.id
_entity.type
_entity.pdbx_description
1 polymer ?
#
loop_
_entity_poly.entity_id
_entity_poly.type
_entity_poly.pdbx_seq_one_letter_code
_entity_poly.pdbx_strand_id
1 'polypeptide(L)'
;MYLIKYLLTQLFRLSLILLIIWLAIRSYIWVTSAEPVALRSEDETRSSVHWLQQDKALTFNFSADRTYSIRVLSNAIFSEQQQFEEPVHYAIEYTLLDGKSNPLSTHVYHHASKLALDNEQKQVKQIIENRDTLAVSSGQSFFISNEQLTNASAISLRLIPENEQLRGVVIRLHAKTPVSLNDINRAWLRQSTDWRERMTNYHTIGNNALSSQEILNAVTFEWQKLAPQGIPGIDFTGDTLYETLPYYVLSYDFSAEQLNLDSFYTDEQLSASFRNYLTQDLYVFKEQSNTTLFATWYDIKQLKAPIQLNLIATELANTFTIPNVEPGLIVVQSSAPMLTRWFAEDDAQFSALHSYFYNINEQNSAEYHVAKGSDINFEFRGEKGTPVEITLYNDDEEIEKYRVFLQGIKSDFDRIIDETTIRQSVFESEQFFTRLPRNVNRIKIASRQIVLAKLQARQSSFHYQSEICEQICKPELSDFIAIGAWFSQKAQNDYTFTEQKLITNVRLFETPPELPSNEEMSTTYISRDLTLSLPLSNTFLVNSPDKYFKKLFPETAPTEHQFSEAKSFQHLIQAKNNNHLRDKRVIELSKTRPFYKERSLENLTESQLLSLSARKQTLFVNEGPDRPWQKQRGYLLKAGKPLTLNYENKPESIVIKVFKTKHFNDYVVLNTRINGKLNDRLSPEYTIENKRFALMPANMTDVFALHPAIEEVKAYNSVTLTINNDLKALQSITVTAEQDIWISVLDELTQAPTEAQWRQYESN
;
A
#
# COMPACT_ATOMS: atom_id res chain seq x y z
N MET A 1 -13.37 -62.85 70.01
CA MET A 1 -12.45 -61.98 69.23
C MET A 1 -12.76 -61.92 67.73
N TYR A 2 -13.21 -63.00 67.07
CA TYR A 2 -13.46 -63.00 65.62
C TYR A 2 -14.57 -62.03 65.18
N LEU A 3 -15.69 -61.97 65.91
CA LEU A 3 -16.82 -61.09 65.58
C LEU A 3 -16.48 -59.60 65.70
N ILE A 4 -15.67 -59.23 66.71
CA ILE A 4 -15.21 -57.85 66.92
C ILE A 4 -14.26 -57.43 65.80
N LYS A 5 -13.32 -58.31 65.40
CA LYS A 5 -12.47 -58.07 64.23
C LYS A 5 -13.30 -57.91 62.97
N TYR A 6 -14.28 -58.79 62.73
CA TYR A 6 -15.13 -58.72 61.55
C TYR A 6 -15.96 -57.42 61.50
N LEU A 7 -16.55 -57.01 62.62
CA LEU A 7 -17.28 -55.75 62.73
C LEU A 7 -16.36 -54.54 62.48
N LEU A 8 -15.16 -54.51 63.07
CA LEU A 8 -14.18 -53.45 62.83
C LEU A 8 -13.74 -53.39 61.36
N THR A 9 -13.54 -54.53 60.70
CA THR A 9 -13.18 -54.57 59.27
C THR A 9 -14.32 -54.06 58.39
N GLN A 10 -15.57 -54.40 58.72
CA GLN A 10 -16.73 -53.89 57.99
C GLN A 10 -16.94 -52.38 58.22
N LEU A 11 -16.73 -51.91 59.44
CA LEU A 11 -16.82 -50.49 59.77
C LEU A 11 -15.72 -49.69 59.06
N PHE A 12 -14.50 -50.23 58.98
CA PHE A 12 -13.40 -49.63 58.23
C PHE A 12 -13.70 -49.57 56.71
N ARG A 13 -14.25 -50.65 56.14
CA ARG A 13 -14.67 -50.67 54.73
C ARG A 13 -15.78 -49.66 54.46
N LEU A 14 -16.75 -49.55 55.36
CA LEU A 14 -17.85 -48.59 55.24
C LEU A 14 -17.31 -47.15 55.29
N SER A 15 -16.40 -46.85 56.22
CA SER A 15 -15.76 -45.52 56.30
C SER A 15 -14.91 -45.21 55.07
N LEU A 16 -14.22 -46.21 54.50
CA LEU A 16 -13.44 -46.04 53.27
C LEU A 16 -14.34 -45.73 52.08
N ILE A 17 -15.47 -46.44 51.95
CA ILE A 17 -16.47 -46.20 50.91
C ILE A 17 -17.06 -44.80 51.04
N LEU A 18 -17.44 -44.38 52.26
CA LEU A 18 -17.94 -43.04 52.53
C LEU A 18 -16.91 -41.95 52.18
N LEU A 19 -15.63 -42.17 52.49
CA LEU A 19 -14.55 -41.25 52.14
C LEU A 19 -14.41 -41.12 50.62
N ILE A 20 -14.44 -42.24 49.88
CA ILE A 20 -14.34 -42.25 48.42
C ILE A 20 -15.54 -41.53 47.80
N ILE A 21 -16.76 -41.77 48.29
CA ILE A 21 -17.97 -41.07 47.82
C ILE A 21 -17.85 -39.57 48.10
N TRP A 22 -17.38 -39.19 49.28
CA TRP A 22 -17.19 -37.79 49.65
C TRP A 22 -16.14 -37.10 48.75
N LEU A 23 -15.02 -37.78 48.47
CA LEU A 23 -14.00 -37.30 47.54
C LEU A 23 -14.57 -37.17 46.11
N ALA A 24 -15.33 -38.15 45.63
CA ALA A 24 -15.93 -38.11 44.30
C ALA A 24 -16.93 -36.95 44.15
N ILE A 25 -17.76 -36.70 45.17
CA ILE A 25 -18.69 -35.56 45.19
C ILE A 25 -17.93 -34.24 45.21
N ARG A 26 -16.88 -34.12 46.06
CA ARG A 26 -16.04 -32.91 46.11
C ARG A 26 -15.33 -32.66 44.79
N SER A 27 -14.77 -33.69 44.17
CA SER A 27 -14.13 -33.60 42.86
C SER A 27 -15.13 -33.25 41.77
N TYR A 28 -16.34 -33.84 41.78
CA TYR A 28 -17.39 -33.48 40.84
C TYR A 28 -17.77 -32.01 40.98
N ILE A 29 -18.05 -31.53 42.20
CA ILE A 29 -18.36 -30.12 42.47
C ILE A 29 -17.20 -29.21 42.04
N TRP A 30 -15.95 -29.62 42.29
CA TRP A 30 -14.77 -28.86 41.88
C TRP A 30 -14.64 -28.76 40.36
N VAL A 31 -14.85 -29.86 39.63
CA VAL A 31 -14.83 -29.90 38.15
C VAL A 31 -16.00 -29.10 37.57
N THR A 32 -17.20 -29.19 38.13
CA THR A 32 -18.36 -28.41 37.66
C THR A 32 -18.26 -26.93 38.05
N SER A 33 -17.54 -26.58 39.12
CA SER A 33 -17.27 -25.17 39.49
C SER A 33 -16.18 -24.53 38.62
N ALA A 34 -15.45 -25.33 37.85
CA ALA A 34 -14.58 -24.84 36.79
C ALA A 34 -15.39 -24.66 35.50
N GLU A 35 -16.36 -23.75 35.51
CA GLU A 35 -16.98 -23.31 34.27
C GLU A 35 -15.91 -22.70 33.35
N PRO A 36 -15.97 -22.95 32.04
CA PRO A 36 -15.01 -22.40 31.10
C PRO A 36 -15.15 -20.87 31.13
N VAL A 37 -14.09 -20.20 31.59
CA VAL A 37 -13.92 -18.78 31.30
C VAL A 37 -14.03 -18.64 29.78
N ALA A 38 -14.99 -17.84 29.32
CA ALA A 38 -15.22 -17.62 27.89
C ALA A 38 -13.89 -17.42 27.16
N LEU A 39 -13.77 -18.03 25.96
CA LEU A 39 -12.59 -17.95 25.11
C LEU A 39 -12.14 -16.48 24.97
N ARG A 40 -10.98 -16.17 25.55
CA ARG A 40 -10.41 -14.82 25.58
C ARG A 40 -9.73 -14.50 24.24
N SER A 41 -9.76 -13.25 23.80
CA SER A 41 -8.78 -12.76 22.83
C SER A 41 -7.47 -12.44 23.57
N GLU A 42 -6.33 -12.52 22.88
CA GLU A 42 -5.01 -12.33 23.50
C GLU A 42 -4.70 -10.86 23.85
N ASP A 43 -5.48 -9.90 23.32
CA ASP A 43 -5.29 -8.45 23.49
C ASP A 43 -6.44 -7.78 24.28
N GLU A 44 -6.34 -7.81 25.61
CA GLU A 44 -7.30 -7.18 26.53
C GLU A 44 -6.80 -5.83 27.09
N THR A 45 -7.65 -4.81 27.01
CA THR A 45 -7.52 -3.53 27.71
C THR A 45 -8.45 -3.45 28.92
N ARG A 46 -8.07 -2.64 29.91
CA ARG A 46 -8.78 -2.52 31.20
C ARG A 46 -9.19 -1.09 31.45
N SER A 47 -10.48 -0.89 31.71
CA SER A 47 -11.08 0.41 31.94
C SER A 47 -11.77 0.45 33.29
N SER A 48 -11.43 1.40 34.18
CA SER A 48 -12.21 1.57 35.41
C SER A 48 -13.55 2.24 35.12
N VAL A 49 -14.63 1.67 35.65
CA VAL A 49 -16.01 2.11 35.48
C VAL A 49 -16.69 2.27 36.84
N HIS A 50 -17.81 2.98 36.90
CA HIS A 50 -18.55 3.20 38.13
C HIS A 50 -20.01 2.80 37.96
N TRP A 51 -20.55 2.03 38.91
CA TRP A 51 -21.95 1.60 38.90
C TRP A 51 -22.88 2.77 39.23
N LEU A 52 -23.89 3.00 38.38
CA LEU A 52 -25.01 3.88 38.70
C LEU A 52 -26.03 3.14 39.56
N GLN A 53 -26.55 3.85 40.56
CA GLN A 53 -27.60 3.36 41.44
C GLN A 53 -28.89 4.15 41.19
N GLN A 54 -30.03 3.53 41.50
CA GLN A 54 -31.35 4.16 41.38
C GLN A 54 -31.64 5.12 42.54
N ASP A 55 -31.18 4.76 43.75
CA ASP A 55 -31.53 5.49 44.98
C ASP A 55 -30.46 6.49 45.44
N LYS A 56 -29.24 6.37 44.90
CA LYS A 56 -28.10 7.22 45.25
C LYS A 56 -27.44 7.77 44.00
N ALA A 57 -27.47 9.10 43.86
CA ALA A 57 -26.87 9.77 42.72
C ALA A 57 -25.34 9.88 42.88
N LEU A 58 -24.64 9.71 41.77
CA LEU A 58 -23.19 9.68 41.70
C LEU A 58 -22.69 11.04 41.20
N THR A 59 -21.97 11.77 42.05
CA THR A 59 -21.55 13.15 41.75
C THR A 59 -20.10 13.21 41.28
N PHE A 60 -19.83 14.00 40.24
CA PHE A 60 -18.49 14.25 39.69
C PHE A 60 -18.23 15.74 39.66
N ASN A 61 -17.09 16.16 40.19
CA ASN A 61 -16.67 17.55 40.17
C ASN A 61 -15.78 17.84 38.96
N PHE A 62 -15.93 19.02 38.37
CA PHE A 62 -15.10 19.49 37.27
C PHE A 62 -14.84 20.99 37.39
N SER A 63 -13.85 21.48 36.64
CA SER A 63 -13.52 22.91 36.65
C SER A 63 -14.40 23.63 35.63
N ALA A 64 -15.29 24.49 36.11
CA ALA A 64 -16.17 25.29 35.26
C ALA A 64 -15.39 26.10 34.20
N ASP A 65 -14.23 26.64 34.56
CA ASP A 65 -13.41 27.48 33.66
C ASP A 65 -12.62 26.69 32.61
N ARG A 66 -12.46 25.37 32.80
CA ARG A 66 -11.63 24.52 31.93
C ARG A 66 -12.40 23.43 31.21
N THR A 67 -13.64 23.17 31.56
CA THR A 67 -14.44 22.09 30.95
C THR A 67 -15.35 22.65 29.88
N TYR A 68 -15.06 22.33 28.62
CA TYR A 68 -15.85 22.76 27.47
C TYR A 68 -17.03 21.85 27.19
N SER A 69 -16.92 20.56 27.52
CA SER A 69 -17.97 19.56 27.35
C SER A 69 -17.70 18.37 28.24
N ILE A 70 -18.75 17.66 28.64
CA ILE A 70 -18.63 16.38 29.36
C ILE A 70 -19.19 15.28 28.46
N ARG A 71 -18.41 14.23 28.24
CA ARG A 71 -18.85 12.99 27.61
C ARG A 71 -19.18 11.98 28.69
N VAL A 72 -20.41 11.49 28.68
CA VAL A 72 -20.85 10.38 29.52
C VAL A 72 -20.86 9.13 28.66
N LEU A 73 -20.05 8.14 29.02
CA LEU A 73 -20.09 6.80 28.44
C LEU A 73 -20.86 5.89 29.39
N SER A 74 -21.81 5.12 28.88
CA SER A 74 -22.59 4.16 29.67
C SER A 74 -22.61 2.78 29.02
N ASN A 75 -22.62 1.73 29.84
CA ASN A 75 -22.75 0.35 29.41
C ASN A 75 -23.79 -0.34 30.31
N ALA A 76 -24.79 -0.98 29.69
CA ALA A 76 -25.75 -1.81 30.39
C ALA A 76 -25.11 -3.17 30.73
N ILE A 77 -25.41 -3.65 31.93
CA ILE A 77 -24.93 -4.92 32.46
C ILE A 77 -26.13 -5.86 32.62
N PHE A 78 -25.95 -7.10 32.16
CA PHE A 78 -26.97 -8.14 32.21
C PHE A 78 -26.51 -9.29 33.10
N SER A 79 -27.46 -9.87 33.84
CA SER A 79 -27.20 -11.03 34.72
C SER A 79 -27.05 -12.34 33.92
N GLU A 80 -27.62 -12.42 32.73
CA GLU A 80 -27.57 -13.59 31.84
C GLU A 80 -27.01 -13.23 30.46
N GLN A 81 -26.34 -14.19 29.82
CA GLN A 81 -25.73 -14.03 28.49
C GLN A 81 -26.73 -14.26 27.34
N GLN A 82 -28.01 -13.94 27.54
CA GLN A 82 -29.03 -14.15 26.51
C GLN A 82 -28.98 -13.03 25.45
N GLN A 83 -29.00 -13.43 24.18
CA GLN A 83 -29.10 -12.50 23.08
C GLN A 83 -30.54 -11.99 22.98
N PHE A 84 -30.75 -10.71 23.31
CA PHE A 84 -32.06 -10.08 23.18
C PHE A 84 -32.34 -9.75 21.70
N GLU A 85 -33.50 -10.16 21.19
CA GLU A 85 -33.94 -9.79 19.84
C GLU A 85 -34.18 -8.27 19.75
N GLU A 86 -34.87 -7.72 20.76
CA GLU A 86 -35.15 -6.29 20.90
C GLU A 86 -34.11 -5.56 21.77
N PRO A 87 -33.82 -4.26 21.53
CA PRO A 87 -32.94 -3.47 22.38
C PRO A 87 -33.50 -3.31 23.80
N VAL A 88 -32.63 -3.40 24.80
CA VAL A 88 -32.98 -3.12 26.20
C VAL A 88 -32.86 -1.62 26.47
N HIS A 89 -33.89 -1.05 27.05
CA HIS A 89 -33.98 0.38 27.37
C HIS A 89 -33.56 0.69 28.81
N TYR A 90 -32.89 1.82 28.98
CA TYR A 90 -32.61 2.43 30.28
C TYR A 90 -32.44 3.94 30.11
N ALA A 91 -32.65 4.70 31.18
CA ALA A 91 -32.42 6.13 31.16
C ALA A 91 -31.43 6.57 32.24
N ILE A 92 -30.69 7.63 31.95
CA ILE A 92 -29.80 8.28 32.91
C ILE A 92 -30.33 9.68 33.17
N GLU A 93 -30.70 9.93 34.42
CA GLU A 93 -30.97 11.28 34.90
C GLU A 93 -29.64 11.94 35.24
N TYR A 94 -29.42 13.14 34.72
CA TYR A 94 -28.30 13.98 35.11
C TYR A 94 -28.78 15.33 35.63
N THR A 95 -28.19 15.76 36.74
CA THR A 95 -28.44 17.06 37.36
C THR A 95 -27.14 17.85 37.41
N LEU A 96 -27.14 19.06 36.85
CA LEU A 96 -26.02 19.98 36.92
C LEU A 96 -26.10 20.77 38.22
N LEU A 97 -24.97 20.90 38.92
CA LEU A 97 -24.88 21.53 40.23
C LEU A 97 -23.93 22.72 40.20
N ASP A 98 -24.27 23.77 40.94
CA ASP A 98 -23.39 24.92 41.16
C ASP A 98 -22.26 24.63 42.16
N GLY A 99 -21.37 25.61 42.39
CA GLY A 99 -20.26 25.52 43.34
C GLY A 99 -20.66 25.32 44.82
N LYS A 100 -21.95 25.40 45.13
CA LYS A 100 -22.54 25.18 46.46
C LYS A 100 -23.41 23.93 46.50
N SER A 101 -23.37 23.10 45.46
CA SER A 101 -24.16 21.87 45.30
C SER A 101 -25.68 22.10 45.16
N ASN A 102 -26.12 23.28 44.72
CA ASN A 102 -27.52 23.51 44.37
C ASN A 102 -27.80 23.04 42.93
N PRO A 103 -28.97 22.43 42.67
CA PRO A 103 -29.35 22.03 41.32
C PRO A 103 -29.63 23.25 40.43
N LEU A 104 -28.99 23.26 39.26
CA LEU A 104 -29.19 24.27 38.20
C LEU A 104 -30.20 23.77 37.16
N SER A 105 -30.03 22.53 36.70
CA SER A 105 -30.94 21.88 35.76
C SER A 105 -30.89 20.36 35.93
N THR A 106 -31.99 19.70 35.59
CA THR A 106 -32.12 18.23 35.59
C THR A 106 -32.68 17.78 34.26
N HIS A 107 -32.09 16.73 33.70
CA HIS A 107 -32.44 16.17 32.41
C HIS A 107 -32.40 14.65 32.46
N VAL A 108 -33.14 14.01 31.57
CA VAL A 108 -33.18 12.55 31.44
C VAL A 108 -32.79 12.19 30.01
N TYR A 109 -31.82 11.28 29.87
CA TYR A 109 -31.38 10.77 28.58
C TYR A 109 -31.71 9.29 28.47
N HIS A 110 -32.51 8.92 27.48
CA HIS A 110 -32.93 7.55 27.23
C HIS A 110 -31.94 6.85 26.28
N HIS A 111 -31.61 5.60 26.59
CA HIS A 111 -30.71 4.76 25.82
C HIS A 111 -31.41 3.48 25.38
N ALA A 112 -31.01 2.96 24.22
CA ALA A 112 -31.37 1.64 23.73
C ALA A 112 -30.07 0.84 23.55
N SER A 113 -30.01 -0.37 24.10
CA SER A 113 -28.77 -1.10 24.26
C SER A 113 -28.90 -2.58 23.93
N LYS A 114 -27.86 -3.15 23.31
CA LYS A 114 -27.81 -4.58 22.94
C LYS A 114 -26.48 -5.18 23.38
N LEU A 115 -26.51 -6.48 23.69
CA LEU A 115 -25.34 -7.24 24.14
C LEU A 115 -24.24 -7.26 23.05
N ALA A 116 -22.99 -6.98 23.43
CA ALA A 116 -21.88 -6.89 22.48
C ALA A 116 -21.20 -8.27 22.29
N LEU A 117 -21.47 -8.90 21.15
CA LEU A 117 -20.83 -10.14 20.72
C LEU A 117 -19.93 -9.86 19.51
N ASP A 118 -18.81 -10.56 19.41
CA ASP A 118 -17.96 -10.60 18.22
C ASP A 118 -18.63 -11.46 17.13
N ASN A 119 -18.14 -11.38 15.89
CA ASN A 119 -18.58 -12.19 14.75
C ASN A 119 -18.48 -13.71 15.01
N GLU A 120 -17.61 -14.13 15.92
CA GLU A 120 -17.48 -15.52 16.39
C GLU A 120 -18.27 -15.82 17.69
N GLN A 121 -19.21 -14.96 18.07
CA GLN A 121 -20.00 -15.04 19.32
C GLN A 121 -19.18 -14.94 20.62
N LYS A 122 -17.93 -14.46 20.55
CA LYS A 122 -17.10 -14.19 21.74
C LYS A 122 -17.51 -12.87 22.41
N GLN A 123 -17.39 -12.79 23.74
CA GLN A 123 -17.68 -11.56 24.47
C GLN A 123 -16.58 -10.52 24.24
N VAL A 124 -16.95 -9.41 23.57
CA VAL A 124 -16.06 -8.28 23.28
C VAL A 124 -15.85 -7.40 24.53
N LYS A 125 -16.81 -7.43 25.47
CA LYS A 125 -16.80 -6.67 26.72
C LYS A 125 -17.35 -7.49 27.87
N GLN A 126 -16.66 -7.45 29.01
CA GLN A 126 -17.07 -8.16 30.22
C GLN A 126 -16.70 -7.42 31.51
N ILE A 127 -17.51 -7.64 32.54
CA ILE A 127 -17.17 -7.31 33.94
C ILE A 127 -17.07 -8.63 34.71
N ILE A 128 -16.06 -8.75 35.57
CA ILE A 128 -15.85 -9.96 36.38
C ILE A 128 -16.21 -9.65 37.82
N GLU A 129 -17.34 -10.18 38.28
CA GLU A 129 -17.82 -10.00 39.65
C GLU A 129 -18.01 -11.37 40.32
N ASN A 130 -17.44 -11.60 41.51
CA ASN A 130 -17.57 -12.86 42.27
C ASN A 130 -17.22 -14.16 41.52
N ARG A 131 -16.33 -14.09 40.52
CA ARG A 131 -15.91 -15.18 39.59
C ARG A 131 -16.91 -15.49 38.46
N ASP A 132 -17.99 -14.73 38.35
CA ASP A 132 -18.92 -14.81 37.22
C ASP A 132 -18.62 -13.70 36.21
N THR A 133 -18.70 -14.01 34.91
CA THR A 133 -18.55 -13.03 33.83
C THR A 133 -19.91 -12.43 33.47
N LEU A 134 -20.09 -11.15 33.79
CA LEU A 134 -21.29 -10.41 33.45
C LEU A 134 -21.20 -9.93 32.01
N ALA A 135 -22.28 -10.15 31.26
CA ALA A 135 -22.38 -9.69 29.89
C ALA A 135 -22.59 -8.17 29.85
N VAL A 136 -21.84 -7.51 28.98
CA VAL A 136 -21.85 -6.05 28.84
C VAL A 136 -22.35 -5.65 27.47
N SER A 137 -23.18 -4.62 27.42
CA SER A 137 -23.66 -4.05 26.17
C SER A 137 -22.60 -3.30 25.38
N SER A 138 -22.92 -2.98 24.12
CA SER A 138 -22.19 -1.95 23.38
C SER A 138 -22.23 -0.62 24.16
N GLY A 139 -21.15 0.16 24.05
CA GLY A 139 -21.03 1.42 24.79
C GLY A 139 -21.93 2.49 24.17
N GLN A 140 -22.82 3.06 24.97
CA GLN A 140 -23.60 4.23 24.62
C GLN A 140 -22.90 5.49 25.09
N SER A 141 -23.13 6.62 24.41
CA SER A 141 -22.60 7.89 24.88
C SER A 141 -23.46 9.07 24.53
N PHE A 142 -23.49 10.06 25.42
CA PHE A 142 -24.06 11.37 25.15
C PHE A 142 -23.10 12.46 25.65
N PHE A 143 -23.30 13.66 25.11
CA PHE A 143 -22.48 14.82 25.39
C PHE A 143 -23.30 15.93 26.03
N ILE A 144 -22.71 16.58 27.02
CA ILE A 144 -23.24 17.79 27.64
C ILE A 144 -22.44 18.95 27.07
N SER A 145 -23.13 19.89 26.42
CA SER A 145 -22.53 21.01 25.72
C SER A 145 -22.05 22.10 26.69
N ASN A 146 -21.15 22.96 26.20
CA ASN A 146 -20.62 24.09 26.98
C ASN A 146 -21.74 24.99 27.52
N GLU A 147 -22.78 25.23 26.71
CA GLU A 147 -23.91 26.09 27.07
C GLU A 147 -24.63 25.60 28.34
N GLN A 148 -24.82 24.28 28.45
CA GLN A 148 -25.46 23.67 29.61
C GLN A 148 -24.56 23.70 30.85
N LEU A 149 -23.25 23.65 30.67
CA LEU A 149 -22.27 23.66 31.77
C LEU A 149 -22.03 25.07 32.36
N THR A 150 -22.62 26.11 31.78
CA THR A 150 -22.47 27.49 32.26
C THR A 150 -22.90 27.59 33.73
N ASN A 151 -21.99 28.00 34.62
CA ASN A 151 -22.13 28.06 36.08
C ASN A 151 -22.21 26.72 36.83
N ALA A 152 -22.12 25.58 36.14
CA ALA A 152 -22.03 24.27 36.75
C ALA A 152 -20.59 23.94 37.13
N SER A 153 -20.39 23.33 38.29
CA SER A 153 -19.09 22.80 38.75
C SER A 153 -19.13 21.32 39.12
N ALA A 154 -20.32 20.74 39.15
CA ALA A 154 -20.50 19.32 39.38
C ALA A 154 -21.69 18.77 38.59
N ILE A 155 -21.65 17.46 38.32
CA ILE A 155 -22.72 16.72 37.67
C ILE A 155 -23.08 15.52 38.54
N SER A 156 -24.36 15.35 38.82
CA SER A 156 -24.91 14.22 39.56
C SER A 156 -25.69 13.31 38.62
N LEU A 157 -25.42 12.00 38.65
CA LEU A 157 -25.98 11.03 37.72
C LEU A 157 -26.71 9.92 38.47
N ARG A 158 -27.88 9.52 37.96
CA ARG A 158 -28.72 8.48 38.56
C ARG A 158 -29.33 7.59 37.48
N LEU A 159 -29.44 6.30 37.76
CA LEU A 159 -30.06 5.34 36.85
C LEU A 159 -31.58 5.35 37.01
N ILE A 160 -32.29 5.40 35.89
CA ILE A 160 -33.71 5.08 35.79
C ILE A 160 -33.80 3.76 35.00
N PRO A 161 -34.00 2.62 35.68
CA PRO A 161 -34.16 1.35 34.98
C PRO A 161 -35.52 1.33 34.26
N GLU A 162 -35.52 0.96 32.98
CA GLU A 162 -36.75 0.86 32.16
C GLU A 162 -37.06 -0.60 31.77
N ASN A 163 -36.19 -1.54 32.14
CA ASN A 163 -36.33 -2.96 31.84
C ASN A 163 -35.87 -3.81 33.04
N GLU A 164 -36.63 -4.85 33.37
CA GLU A 164 -36.38 -5.75 34.51
C GLU A 164 -35.16 -6.68 34.31
N GLN A 165 -34.73 -6.91 33.07
CA GLN A 165 -33.56 -7.73 32.73
C GLN A 165 -32.23 -6.99 32.95
N LEU A 166 -32.28 -5.68 33.19
CA LEU A 166 -31.12 -4.85 33.46
C LEU A 166 -30.62 -5.10 34.89
N ARG A 167 -29.41 -5.65 35.03
CA ARG A 167 -28.75 -5.76 36.35
C ARG A 167 -28.33 -4.39 36.86
N GLY A 168 -27.87 -3.53 35.94
CA GLY A 168 -27.50 -2.15 36.22
C GLY A 168 -26.73 -1.53 35.08
N VAL A 169 -26.23 -0.31 35.29
CA VAL A 169 -25.48 0.44 34.29
C VAL A 169 -24.19 0.93 34.91
N VAL A 170 -23.09 0.75 34.18
CA VAL A 170 -21.80 1.33 34.55
C VAL A 170 -21.48 2.52 33.66
N ILE A 171 -20.78 3.51 34.21
CA ILE A 171 -20.46 4.75 33.51
C ILE A 171 -18.98 5.14 33.61
N ARG A 172 -18.54 5.94 32.63
CA ARG A 172 -17.28 6.67 32.63
C ARG A 172 -17.53 8.11 32.16
N LEU A 173 -17.01 9.09 32.89
CA LEU A 173 -17.11 10.49 32.50
C LEU A 173 -15.77 11.02 32.04
N HIS A 174 -15.79 11.81 30.97
CA HIS A 174 -14.62 12.52 30.48
C HIS A 174 -14.96 14.00 30.25
N ALA A 175 -14.14 14.89 30.79
CA ALA A 175 -14.21 16.32 30.55
C ALA A 175 -13.31 16.70 29.36
N LYS A 176 -13.87 17.40 28.38
CA LYS A 176 -13.12 18.02 27.28
C LYS A 176 -12.49 19.30 27.83
N THR A 177 -11.16 19.32 27.94
CA THR A 177 -10.42 20.46 28.48
C THR A 177 -9.43 21.02 27.46
N PRO A 178 -9.20 22.34 27.41
CA PRO A 178 -8.24 22.92 26.49
C PRO A 178 -6.81 22.59 26.94
N VAL A 179 -5.97 22.24 25.97
CA VAL A 179 -4.53 22.11 26.16
C VAL A 179 -3.91 23.50 26.13
N SER A 180 -2.87 23.72 26.95
CA SER A 180 -2.12 24.98 26.96
C SER A 180 -1.51 25.27 25.58
N LEU A 181 -1.78 26.46 25.03
CA LEU A 181 -1.27 26.90 23.72
C LEU A 181 0.27 26.91 23.65
N ASN A 182 0.96 27.07 24.78
CA ASN A 182 2.42 27.04 24.82
C ASN A 182 3.01 25.62 24.70
N ASP A 183 2.19 24.58 24.77
CA ASP A 183 2.62 23.18 24.80
C ASP A 183 2.12 22.36 23.58
N ILE A 184 1.54 22.97 22.54
CA ILE A 184 0.91 22.27 21.39
C ILE A 184 1.80 21.19 20.78
N ASN A 185 3.03 21.53 20.39
CA ASN A 185 3.96 20.58 19.78
C ASN A 185 4.35 19.45 20.75
N ARG A 186 4.48 19.77 22.04
CA ARG A 186 4.80 18.79 23.07
C ARG A 186 3.60 17.87 23.34
N ALA A 187 2.38 18.40 23.32
CA ALA A 187 1.14 17.66 23.46
C ALA A 187 0.96 16.69 22.29
N TRP A 188 1.24 17.13 21.07
CA TRP A 188 1.27 16.28 19.87
C TRP A 188 2.28 15.14 19.99
N LEU A 189 3.54 15.46 20.31
CA LEU A 189 4.62 14.47 20.39
C LEU A 189 4.49 13.49 21.58
N ARG A 190 3.69 13.80 22.59
CA ARG A 190 3.39 12.90 23.71
C ARG A 190 2.39 11.80 23.35
N GLN A 191 1.61 11.98 22.30
CA GLN A 191 0.66 10.97 21.85
C GLN A 191 1.39 9.82 21.16
N SER A 192 0.87 8.60 21.31
CA SER A 192 1.43 7.42 20.62
C SER A 192 1.40 7.62 19.10
N THR A 193 2.27 6.90 18.40
CA THR A 193 2.27 6.84 16.93
C THR A 193 0.89 6.47 16.39
N ASP A 194 0.27 5.44 16.96
CA ASP A 194 -1.04 4.95 16.51
C ASP A 194 -2.15 5.98 16.73
N TRP A 195 -2.10 6.76 17.83
CA TRP A 195 -3.06 7.84 18.04
C TRP A 195 -2.86 8.95 17.01
N ARG A 196 -1.61 9.34 16.75
CA ARG A 196 -1.29 10.38 15.76
C ARG A 196 -1.71 9.95 14.37
N GLU A 197 -1.46 8.72 13.99
CA GLU A 197 -1.90 8.13 12.72
C GLU A 197 -3.42 8.15 12.61
N ARG A 198 -4.16 7.70 13.64
CA ARG A 198 -5.63 7.76 13.65
C ARG A 198 -6.16 9.18 13.52
N MET A 199 -5.56 10.13 14.24
CA MET A 199 -5.92 11.55 14.16
C MET A 199 -5.49 12.23 12.86
N THR A 200 -4.75 11.53 12.00
CA THR A 200 -4.34 12.04 10.68
C THR A 200 -4.80 11.14 9.56
N ASN A 201 -5.58 10.10 9.84
CA ASN A 201 -5.97 9.11 8.85
C ASN A 201 -6.92 9.69 7.79
N TYR A 202 -7.52 10.86 8.07
CA TYR A 202 -8.27 11.64 7.10
C TYR A 202 -7.38 12.50 6.18
N HIS A 203 -6.08 12.59 6.47
CA HIS A 203 -5.10 13.31 5.65
C HIS A 203 -4.28 12.32 4.82
N THR A 204 -4.31 12.48 3.50
CA THR A 204 -3.57 11.62 2.56
C THR A 204 -2.05 11.83 2.58
N ILE A 205 -1.56 12.89 3.21
CA ILE A 205 -0.14 13.29 3.25
C ILE A 205 0.62 12.73 4.47
N GLY A 206 -0.03 11.94 5.31
CA GLY A 206 0.55 11.32 6.51
C GLY A 206 0.80 12.31 7.66
N ASN A 207 1.10 11.79 8.84
CA ASN A 207 1.28 12.58 10.07
C ASN A 207 2.50 13.55 10.04
N ASN A 208 3.44 13.35 9.11
CA ASN A 208 4.68 14.13 8.99
C ASN A 208 4.51 15.41 8.17
N ALA A 209 3.41 15.56 7.42
CA ALA A 209 3.17 16.69 6.53
C ALA A 209 2.08 17.66 7.05
N LEU A 210 1.73 17.56 8.33
CA LEU A 210 0.71 18.42 8.94
C LEU A 210 1.23 19.84 9.13
N SER A 211 0.37 20.81 8.82
CA SER A 211 0.59 22.20 9.19
C SER A 211 0.47 22.41 10.70
N SER A 212 1.09 23.48 11.21
CA SER A 212 0.97 23.86 12.62
C SER A 212 -0.49 24.08 13.06
N GLN A 213 -1.37 24.52 12.15
CA GLN A 213 -2.78 24.70 12.43
C GLN A 213 -3.52 23.36 12.58
N GLU A 214 -3.14 22.35 11.79
CA GLU A 214 -3.71 21.01 11.89
C GLU A 214 -3.24 20.30 13.16
N ILE A 215 -1.96 20.44 13.51
CA ILE A 215 -1.43 19.97 14.79
C ILE A 215 -2.18 20.65 15.94
N LEU A 216 -2.34 21.98 15.89
CA LEU A 216 -3.13 22.74 16.86
C LEU A 216 -4.53 22.15 16.95
N ASN A 217 -5.28 22.10 15.84
CA ASN A 217 -6.65 21.59 15.82
C ASN A 217 -6.77 20.17 16.40
N ALA A 218 -5.82 19.28 16.11
CA ALA A 218 -5.81 17.91 16.60
C ALA A 218 -5.58 17.82 18.13
N VAL A 219 -4.82 18.75 18.70
CA VAL A 219 -4.47 18.73 20.14
C VAL A 219 -5.10 19.85 20.96
N THR A 220 -5.94 20.71 20.36
CA THR A 220 -6.59 21.84 21.05
C THR A 220 -7.31 21.39 22.31
N PHE A 221 -7.91 20.21 22.28
CA PHE A 221 -8.65 19.64 23.39
C PHE A 221 -8.18 18.23 23.73
N GLU A 222 -8.15 17.94 25.02
CA GLU A 222 -7.96 16.59 25.54
C GLU A 222 -9.15 16.16 26.38
N TRP A 223 -9.44 14.86 26.38
CA TRP A 223 -10.48 14.24 27.20
C TRP A 223 -9.85 13.74 28.50
N GLN A 224 -10.10 14.44 29.61
CA GLN A 224 -9.64 14.04 30.93
C GLN A 224 -10.71 13.22 31.64
N LYS A 225 -10.32 12.08 32.21
CA LYS A 225 -11.25 11.24 32.98
C LYS A 225 -11.66 11.95 34.27
N LEU A 226 -12.96 12.00 34.54
CA LEU A 226 -13.51 12.47 35.81
C LEU A 226 -13.69 11.30 36.78
N ALA A 227 -13.36 11.54 38.05
CA ALA A 227 -13.57 10.60 39.13
C ALA A 227 -14.78 11.04 39.98
N PRO A 228 -15.55 10.10 40.53
CA PRO A 228 -16.68 10.42 41.39
C PRO A 228 -16.21 10.95 42.74
N GLN A 229 -17.01 11.82 43.34
CA GLN A 229 -16.80 12.36 44.66
C GLN A 229 -17.21 11.35 45.74
N GLY A 230 -16.38 11.18 46.77
CA GLY A 230 -16.65 10.34 47.93
C GLY A 230 -15.62 9.23 48.13
N ILE A 231 -15.94 8.27 48.98
CA ILE A 231 -15.06 7.14 49.32
C ILE A 231 -15.51 5.88 48.54
N PRO A 232 -14.61 5.20 47.80
CA PRO A 232 -14.93 3.92 47.14
C PRO A 232 -15.49 2.89 48.13
N GLY A 233 -16.56 2.19 47.75
CA GLY A 233 -17.23 1.18 48.58
C GLY A 233 -18.22 1.74 49.61
N ILE A 234 -18.29 3.06 49.78
CA ILE A 234 -19.27 3.76 50.64
C ILE A 234 -20.15 4.67 49.76
N ASP A 235 -19.51 5.53 48.97
CA ASP A 235 -20.19 6.54 48.15
C ASP A 235 -20.41 6.12 46.72
N PHE A 236 -19.52 5.29 46.19
CA PHE A 236 -19.64 4.73 44.85
C PHE A 236 -19.01 3.34 44.78
N THR A 237 -19.53 2.52 43.88
CA THR A 237 -18.96 1.20 43.57
C THR A 237 -18.22 1.29 42.25
N GLY A 238 -16.91 1.05 42.27
CA GLY A 238 -16.07 0.99 41.07
C GLY A 238 -15.85 -0.45 40.62
N ASP A 239 -15.67 -0.63 39.32
CA ASP A 239 -15.39 -1.93 38.71
C ASP A 239 -14.39 -1.81 37.54
N THR A 240 -13.93 -2.94 37.02
CA THR A 240 -13.06 -3.01 35.84
C THR A 240 -13.80 -3.62 34.68
N LEU A 241 -13.99 -2.82 33.63
CA LEU A 241 -14.47 -3.27 32.34
C LEU A 241 -13.28 -3.78 31.52
N TYR A 242 -13.34 -5.05 31.12
CA TYR A 242 -12.36 -5.68 30.24
C TYR A 242 -12.84 -5.55 28.80
N GLU A 243 -11.91 -5.20 27.93
CA GLU A 243 -12.19 -4.58 26.64
C GLU A 243 -11.19 -5.06 25.57
N THR A 244 -11.58 -5.77 24.51
CA THR A 244 -10.66 -6.26 23.45
C THR A 244 -10.42 -5.21 22.34
N LEU A 245 -9.16 -4.84 22.04
CA LEU A 245 -8.82 -3.88 20.97
C LEU A 245 -8.21 -4.57 19.73
N PRO A 246 -8.35 -4.01 18.51
CA PRO A 246 -9.09 -2.79 18.17
C PRO A 246 -10.60 -3.01 18.05
N TYR A 247 -11.40 -2.02 18.46
CA TYR A 247 -12.84 -2.05 18.19
C TYR A 247 -13.15 -1.50 16.80
N TYR A 248 -13.80 -2.31 15.97
CA TYR A 248 -14.78 -1.78 15.04
C TYR A 248 -15.99 -1.32 15.87
N VAL A 249 -15.95 -0.08 16.37
CA VAL A 249 -17.14 0.51 17.00
C VAL A 249 -18.15 0.76 15.89
N LEU A 250 -19.04 -0.21 15.68
CA LEU A 250 -20.33 0.02 15.04
C LEU A 250 -21.11 0.99 15.94
N SER A 251 -20.93 2.30 15.74
CA SER A 251 -21.92 3.27 16.19
C SER A 251 -23.17 3.02 15.35
N TYR A 252 -24.24 2.53 15.99
CA TYR A 252 -25.53 2.18 15.37
C TYR A 252 -26.30 3.37 14.77
N ASP A 253 -25.66 4.53 14.61
CA ASP A 253 -26.23 5.69 13.90
C ASP A 253 -26.09 5.58 12.37
N PHE A 254 -25.58 4.44 11.87
CA PHE A 254 -25.54 4.12 10.45
C PHE A 254 -26.30 2.81 10.21
N SER A 255 -27.13 2.80 9.17
CA SER A 255 -28.01 1.71 8.74
C SER A 255 -27.36 0.32 8.82
N ALA A 256 -28.19 -0.71 9.08
CA ALA A 256 -27.82 -2.12 9.26
C ALA A 256 -26.99 -2.77 8.13
N GLU A 257 -26.77 -2.09 7.02
CA GLU A 257 -25.85 -2.48 5.95
C GLU A 257 -24.67 -1.51 5.94
N GLN A 258 -23.70 -1.71 6.84
CA GLN A 258 -22.41 -1.03 6.71
C GLN A 258 -21.67 -1.70 5.55
N LEU A 259 -21.81 -1.13 4.34
CA LEU A 259 -21.10 -1.62 3.17
C LEU A 259 -19.60 -1.50 3.42
N ASN A 260 -18.91 -2.64 3.37
CA ASN A 260 -17.48 -2.69 3.57
C ASN A 260 -16.81 -1.81 2.52
N LEU A 261 -16.30 -0.67 2.97
CA LEU A 261 -15.64 0.26 2.09
C LEU A 261 -14.44 -0.47 1.49
N ASP A 262 -13.64 -1.23 2.23
CA ASP A 262 -12.38 -1.78 1.72
C ASP A 262 -12.52 -2.91 0.71
N SER A 263 -13.74 -3.38 0.45
CA SER A 263 -14.02 -4.40 -0.58
C SER A 263 -13.82 -3.87 -2.00
N PHE A 264 -13.24 -4.73 -2.84
CA PHE A 264 -13.08 -4.51 -4.27
C PHE A 264 -14.41 -4.76 -4.95
N TYR A 265 -14.99 -3.68 -5.48
CA TYR A 265 -16.16 -3.71 -6.34
C TYR A 265 -15.74 -3.92 -7.79
N THR A 266 -16.39 -4.86 -8.46
CA THR A 266 -16.25 -5.09 -9.90
C THR A 266 -17.62 -5.31 -10.56
N ASP A 267 -17.75 -4.94 -11.83
CA ASP A 267 -18.89 -5.24 -12.68
C ASP A 267 -18.48 -5.34 -14.16
N GLU A 268 -19.45 -5.32 -15.08
CA GLU A 268 -19.20 -5.43 -16.53
C GLU A 268 -18.31 -4.30 -17.09
N GLN A 269 -18.21 -3.17 -16.39
CA GLN A 269 -17.45 -1.98 -16.83
C GLN A 269 -16.26 -1.68 -15.92
N LEU A 270 -16.38 -1.96 -14.61
CA LEU A 270 -15.37 -1.64 -13.61
C LEU A 270 -14.59 -2.87 -13.20
N SER A 271 -13.28 -2.81 -13.47
CA SER A 271 -12.28 -3.75 -13.01
C SER A 271 -11.62 -3.25 -11.72
N ALA A 272 -10.88 -4.14 -11.06
CA ALA A 272 -10.07 -3.82 -9.90
C ALA A 272 -8.68 -4.44 -10.07
N SER A 273 -7.68 -3.88 -9.39
CA SER A 273 -6.35 -4.46 -9.41
C SER A 273 -5.56 -4.22 -8.12
N PHE A 274 -4.58 -5.07 -7.87
CA PHE A 274 -3.62 -4.91 -6.77
C PHE A 274 -2.31 -5.65 -7.09
N ARG A 275 -1.22 -5.23 -6.45
CA ARG A 275 0.10 -5.87 -6.61
C ARG A 275 0.27 -6.99 -5.60
N ASN A 276 0.68 -8.16 -6.08
CA ASN A 276 1.20 -9.24 -5.25
C ASN A 276 2.73 -9.16 -5.22
N TYR A 277 3.32 -8.99 -4.04
CA TYR A 277 4.76 -8.73 -3.88
C TYR A 277 5.62 -10.00 -3.74
N LEU A 278 4.98 -11.13 -3.41
CA LEU A 278 5.64 -12.37 -3.02
C LEU A 278 4.98 -13.56 -3.69
N THR A 279 5.74 -14.62 -3.92
CA THR A 279 5.14 -15.91 -4.26
C THR A 279 4.44 -16.47 -3.02
N GLN A 280 3.11 -16.53 -3.03
CA GLN A 280 2.29 -16.96 -1.90
C GLN A 280 0.90 -17.42 -2.36
N ASP A 281 0.16 -18.07 -1.46
CA ASP A 281 -1.25 -18.34 -1.67
C ASP A 281 -2.08 -17.07 -1.46
N LEU A 282 -3.10 -16.87 -2.30
CA LEU A 282 -4.04 -15.76 -2.16
C LEU A 282 -5.41 -16.28 -1.76
N TYR A 283 -6.07 -15.59 -0.84
CA TYR A 283 -7.41 -15.94 -0.37
C TYR A 283 -8.41 -14.87 -0.80
N VAL A 284 -9.59 -15.32 -1.23
CA VAL A 284 -10.65 -14.47 -1.77
C VAL A 284 -11.95 -14.76 -1.04
N PHE A 285 -12.54 -13.73 -0.44
CA PHE A 285 -13.87 -13.80 0.14
C PHE A 285 -14.88 -13.07 -0.75
N LYS A 286 -15.95 -13.76 -1.15
CA LYS A 286 -17.06 -13.20 -1.92
C LYS A 286 -18.17 -12.79 -0.95
N GLU A 287 -18.45 -11.49 -0.82
CA GLU A 287 -19.39 -11.02 0.22
C GLU A 287 -20.84 -11.45 -0.08
N GLN A 288 -21.34 -11.17 -1.29
CA GLN A 288 -22.74 -11.43 -1.66
C GLN A 288 -22.88 -11.60 -3.18
N SER A 289 -22.48 -12.75 -3.76
CA SER A 289 -22.77 -13.02 -5.18
C SER A 289 -22.46 -14.45 -5.62
N ASN A 290 -23.33 -15.04 -6.45
CA ASN A 290 -23.05 -16.26 -7.22
C ASN A 290 -22.34 -15.97 -8.56
N THR A 291 -22.00 -14.71 -8.82
CA THR A 291 -21.35 -14.29 -10.07
C THR A 291 -19.96 -14.90 -10.22
N THR A 292 -19.61 -15.22 -11.47
CA THR A 292 -18.27 -15.68 -11.83
C THR A 292 -17.28 -14.55 -11.67
N LEU A 293 -16.23 -14.81 -10.89
CA LEU A 293 -15.11 -13.91 -10.68
C LEU A 293 -13.96 -14.37 -11.58
N PHE A 294 -13.39 -13.45 -12.33
CA PHE A 294 -12.21 -13.67 -13.15
C PHE A 294 -11.04 -12.94 -12.50
N ALA A 295 -9.96 -13.67 -12.23
CA ALA A 295 -8.72 -13.11 -11.74
C ALA A 295 -7.63 -13.43 -12.75
N THR A 296 -6.91 -12.42 -13.22
CA THR A 296 -5.85 -12.56 -14.22
C THR A 296 -4.57 -11.99 -13.65
N TRP A 297 -3.53 -12.79 -13.64
CA TRP A 297 -2.18 -12.38 -13.29
C TRP A 297 -1.46 -11.81 -14.51
N TYR A 298 -0.87 -10.62 -14.34
CA TYR A 298 -0.05 -9.94 -15.34
C TYR A 298 1.39 -9.85 -14.87
N ASP A 299 2.30 -10.30 -15.74
CA ASP A 299 3.72 -10.04 -15.59
C ASP A 299 4.02 -8.57 -15.92
N ILE A 300 4.51 -7.83 -14.94
CA ILE A 300 4.84 -6.40 -15.08
C ILE A 300 5.95 -6.20 -16.13
N LYS A 301 6.84 -7.19 -16.33
CA LYS A 301 7.88 -7.16 -17.36
C LYS A 301 7.42 -7.65 -18.74
N GLN A 302 6.21 -8.17 -18.84
CA GLN A 302 5.63 -8.70 -20.07
C GLN A 302 6.48 -9.82 -20.70
N LEU A 303 7.19 -10.63 -19.90
CA LEU A 303 7.91 -11.81 -20.37
C LEU A 303 6.98 -13.02 -20.47
N LYS A 304 6.06 -13.16 -19.51
CA LYS A 304 4.98 -14.16 -19.55
C LYS A 304 3.68 -13.51 -20.00
N ALA A 305 2.91 -14.23 -20.83
CA ALA A 305 1.56 -13.82 -21.20
C ALA A 305 0.65 -13.80 -19.96
N PRO A 306 -0.44 -13.00 -19.95
CA PRO A 306 -1.38 -12.97 -18.85
C PRO A 306 -1.95 -14.36 -18.54
N ILE A 307 -2.00 -14.73 -17.27
CA ILE A 307 -2.43 -16.05 -16.80
C ILE A 307 -3.74 -15.90 -16.05
N GLN A 308 -4.79 -16.55 -16.53
CA GLN A 308 -6.04 -16.64 -15.78
C GLN A 308 -5.83 -17.56 -14.56
N LEU A 309 -6.10 -17.02 -13.38
CA LEU A 309 -5.97 -17.71 -12.11
C LEU A 309 -7.23 -18.52 -11.81
N ASN A 310 -7.03 -19.74 -11.32
CA ASN A 310 -8.12 -20.64 -10.96
C ASN A 310 -8.45 -20.51 -9.47
N LEU A 311 -9.72 -20.23 -9.17
CA LEU A 311 -10.23 -20.17 -7.81
C LEU A 311 -10.64 -21.56 -7.33
N ILE A 312 -10.06 -22.02 -6.23
CA ILE A 312 -10.39 -23.30 -5.59
C ILE A 312 -11.24 -23.01 -4.35
N ALA A 313 -12.42 -23.60 -4.25
CA ALA A 313 -13.28 -23.42 -3.08
C ALA A 313 -12.62 -24.03 -1.83
N THR A 314 -12.71 -23.32 -0.71
CA THR A 314 -12.26 -23.79 0.60
C THR A 314 -13.41 -24.42 1.39
N GLU A 315 -13.13 -24.92 2.60
CA GLU A 315 -14.17 -25.41 3.52
C GLU A 315 -15.10 -24.29 4.03
N LEU A 316 -14.62 -23.04 4.03
CA LEU A 316 -15.38 -21.88 4.41
C LEU A 316 -16.28 -21.41 3.25
N ALA A 317 -17.56 -21.20 3.55
CA ALA A 317 -18.51 -20.70 2.57
C ALA A 317 -18.03 -19.38 1.95
N ASN A 318 -18.22 -19.23 0.65
CA ASN A 318 -17.83 -18.06 -0.14
C ASN A 318 -16.33 -17.69 -0.09
N THR A 319 -15.49 -18.58 0.39
CA THR A 319 -14.04 -18.38 0.50
C THR A 319 -13.31 -19.28 -0.49
N PHE A 320 -12.39 -18.71 -1.24
CA PHE A 320 -11.62 -19.37 -2.29
C PHE A 320 -10.13 -19.14 -2.05
N THR A 321 -9.31 -20.09 -2.50
CA THR A 321 -7.85 -19.98 -2.51
C THR A 321 -7.32 -20.06 -3.93
N ILE A 322 -6.23 -19.36 -4.18
CA ILE A 322 -5.45 -19.44 -5.41
C ILE A 322 -4.01 -19.76 -4.99
N PRO A 323 -3.53 -20.99 -5.23
CA PRO A 323 -2.24 -21.42 -4.72
C PRO A 323 -1.07 -20.87 -5.55
N ASN A 324 0.04 -20.58 -4.87
CA ASN A 324 1.35 -20.28 -5.44
C ASN A 324 1.34 -19.19 -6.53
N VAL A 325 0.73 -18.04 -6.23
CA VAL A 325 0.66 -16.90 -7.15
C VAL A 325 1.98 -16.15 -7.14
N GLU A 326 2.65 -16.05 -8.29
CA GLU A 326 3.91 -15.31 -8.46
C GLU A 326 3.72 -13.79 -8.24
N PRO A 327 4.79 -13.03 -7.93
CA PRO A 327 4.72 -11.58 -7.86
C PRO A 327 4.31 -10.97 -9.20
N GLY A 328 3.43 -9.97 -9.17
CA GLY A 328 2.86 -9.36 -10.37
C GLY A 328 1.63 -8.51 -10.07
N LEU A 329 0.94 -8.08 -11.11
CA LEU A 329 -0.33 -7.36 -10.99
C LEU A 329 -1.49 -8.34 -11.13
N ILE A 330 -2.40 -8.36 -10.16
CA ILE A 330 -3.64 -9.12 -10.24
C ILE A 330 -4.74 -8.16 -10.70
N VAL A 331 -5.42 -8.51 -11.78
CA VAL A 331 -6.62 -7.82 -12.26
C VAL A 331 -7.83 -8.69 -12.00
N VAL A 332 -8.87 -8.09 -11.43
CA VAL A 332 -10.09 -8.72 -10.98
C VAL A 332 -11.26 -8.14 -11.77
N GLN A 333 -12.09 -9.03 -12.32
CA GLN A 333 -13.22 -8.69 -13.18
C GLN A 333 -14.42 -9.59 -12.87
N SER A 334 -15.63 -9.09 -13.08
CA SER A 334 -16.86 -9.88 -12.92
C SER A 334 -17.86 -9.55 -14.01
N SER A 335 -18.74 -10.48 -14.33
CA SER A 335 -19.80 -10.26 -15.33
C SER A 335 -21.03 -9.54 -14.76
N ALA A 336 -21.04 -9.24 -13.47
CA ALA A 336 -22.12 -8.52 -12.78
C ALA A 336 -21.56 -7.89 -11.50
N PRO A 337 -22.28 -6.91 -10.91
CA PRO A 337 -21.87 -6.26 -9.66
C PRO A 337 -21.51 -7.26 -8.57
N MET A 338 -20.31 -7.11 -8.01
CA MET A 338 -19.75 -8.05 -7.04
C MET A 338 -18.78 -7.33 -6.09
N LEU A 339 -18.79 -7.74 -4.83
CA LEU A 339 -17.82 -7.32 -3.82
C LEU A 339 -16.92 -8.48 -3.41
N THR A 340 -15.61 -8.23 -3.42
CA THR A 340 -14.59 -9.21 -3.03
C THR A 340 -13.60 -8.61 -2.04
N ARG A 341 -13.12 -9.43 -1.11
CA ARG A 341 -11.97 -9.12 -0.26
C ARG A 341 -10.84 -10.09 -0.58
N TRP A 342 -9.63 -9.58 -0.55
CA TRP A 342 -8.43 -10.31 -0.95
C TRP A 342 -7.43 -10.27 0.19
N PHE A 343 -6.86 -11.43 0.50
CA PHE A 343 -5.90 -11.61 1.58
C PHE A 343 -4.67 -12.37 1.10
N ALA A 344 -3.53 -12.00 1.65
CA ALA A 344 -2.29 -12.75 1.56
C ALA A 344 -2.31 -13.96 2.51
N GLU A 345 -1.26 -14.77 2.46
CA GLU A 345 -1.13 -15.99 3.29
C GLU A 345 -0.99 -15.68 4.78
N ASP A 346 -0.52 -14.49 5.14
CA ASP A 346 -0.41 -13.97 6.50
C ASP A 346 -1.67 -13.23 6.99
N ASP A 347 -2.80 -13.44 6.32
CA ASP A 347 -4.08 -12.75 6.53
C ASP A 347 -4.03 -11.22 6.30
N ALA A 348 -2.94 -10.68 5.74
CA ALA A 348 -2.88 -9.27 5.37
C ALA A 348 -3.86 -8.96 4.24
N GLN A 349 -4.79 -8.02 4.47
CA GLN A 349 -5.76 -7.62 3.46
C GLN A 349 -5.13 -6.68 2.43
N PHE A 350 -5.34 -6.96 1.14
CA PHE A 350 -5.01 -6.03 0.07
C PHE A 350 -6.00 -4.86 0.07
N SER A 351 -5.50 -3.64 -0.04
CA SER A 351 -6.31 -2.41 -0.04
C SER A 351 -6.11 -1.60 -1.33
N ALA A 352 -7.17 -0.93 -1.77
CA ALA A 352 -7.10 0.03 -2.87
C ALA A 352 -6.41 1.33 -2.45
N LEU A 353 -5.74 1.99 -3.39
CA LEU A 353 -5.22 3.33 -3.18
C LEU A 353 -6.35 4.37 -3.26
N HIS A 354 -6.14 5.53 -2.64
CA HIS A 354 -7.10 6.63 -2.67
C HIS A 354 -6.43 7.97 -2.94
N SER A 355 -7.13 8.86 -3.62
CA SER A 355 -6.76 10.26 -3.79
C SER A 355 -8.00 11.12 -3.72
N TYR A 356 -7.86 12.36 -3.23
CA TYR A 356 -8.92 13.34 -3.24
C TYR A 356 -8.70 14.34 -4.38
N PHE A 357 -9.78 14.94 -4.87
CA PHE A 357 -9.78 15.97 -5.91
C PHE A 357 -10.75 17.09 -5.53
N TYR A 358 -10.42 18.33 -5.91
CA TYR A 358 -11.30 19.48 -5.76
C TYR A 358 -12.25 19.55 -6.95
N ASN A 359 -13.56 19.68 -6.68
CA ASN A 359 -14.59 19.83 -7.71
C ASN A 359 -14.69 21.31 -8.14
N ILE A 360 -13.94 21.67 -9.18
CA ILE A 360 -13.95 23.03 -9.73
C ILE A 360 -15.10 23.20 -10.74
N ASN A 361 -15.71 24.39 -10.74
CA ASN A 361 -16.83 24.75 -11.60
C ASN A 361 -16.88 26.28 -11.82
N GLU A 362 -17.93 26.78 -12.46
CA GLU A 362 -18.07 28.21 -12.80
C GLU A 362 -17.97 29.13 -11.57
N GLN A 363 -18.44 28.67 -10.40
CA GLN A 363 -18.44 29.44 -9.16
C GLN A 363 -17.19 29.20 -8.29
N ASN A 364 -16.56 28.03 -8.41
CA ASN A 364 -15.48 27.58 -7.53
C ASN A 364 -14.21 27.26 -8.31
N SER A 365 -13.17 28.06 -8.07
CA SER A 365 -11.81 27.82 -8.58
C SER A 365 -10.89 27.36 -7.46
N ALA A 366 -9.97 26.44 -7.73
CA ALA A 366 -8.96 26.03 -6.77
C ALA A 366 -7.73 26.95 -6.86
N GLU A 367 -7.31 27.52 -5.72
CA GLU A 367 -6.17 28.44 -5.64
C GLU A 367 -5.09 27.85 -4.75
N TYR A 368 -3.84 27.93 -5.17
CA TYR A 368 -2.70 27.28 -4.51
C TYR A 368 -1.56 28.25 -4.30
N HIS A 369 -0.93 28.20 -3.13
CA HIS A 369 0.40 28.77 -2.91
C HIS A 369 1.45 27.69 -3.16
N VAL A 370 2.44 28.02 -4.00
CA VAL A 370 3.49 27.09 -4.40
C VAL A 370 4.85 27.70 -4.12
N ALA A 371 5.81 26.85 -3.73
CA ALA A 371 7.17 27.30 -3.53
C ALA A 371 7.78 27.76 -4.88
N LYS A 372 8.46 28.90 -4.86
CA LYS A 372 9.11 29.47 -6.05
C LYS A 372 10.12 28.48 -6.64
N GLY A 373 10.09 28.29 -7.97
CA GLY A 373 10.97 27.35 -8.68
C GLY A 373 10.61 25.87 -8.49
N SER A 374 9.38 25.58 -8.04
CA SER A 374 8.83 24.22 -8.07
C SER A 374 8.40 23.83 -9.47
N ASP A 375 8.45 22.54 -9.75
CA ASP A 375 7.76 21.93 -10.88
C ASP A 375 6.39 21.45 -10.41
N ILE A 376 5.41 21.47 -11.30
CA ILE A 376 4.01 21.21 -10.98
C ILE A 376 3.46 20.12 -11.90
N ASN A 377 2.71 19.20 -11.31
CA ASN A 377 1.85 18.24 -11.98
C ASN A 377 0.40 18.59 -11.70
N PHE A 378 -0.37 18.84 -12.74
CA PHE A 378 -1.81 19.03 -12.70
C PHE A 378 -2.48 17.73 -13.09
N GLU A 379 -3.40 17.24 -12.26
CA GLU A 379 -4.25 16.10 -12.55
C GLU A 379 -5.68 16.59 -12.73
N PHE A 380 -6.28 16.32 -13.89
CA PHE A 380 -7.66 16.67 -14.20
C PHE A 380 -8.48 15.44 -14.61
N ARG A 381 -9.75 15.43 -14.23
CA ARG A 381 -10.75 14.46 -14.69
C ARG A 381 -12.04 15.19 -15.02
N GLY A 382 -12.56 15.01 -16.23
CA GLY A 382 -13.76 15.73 -16.68
C GLY A 382 -14.19 15.29 -18.08
N GLU A 383 -15.29 15.87 -18.56
CA GLU A 383 -15.87 15.50 -19.86
C GLU A 383 -15.00 15.93 -21.05
N LYS A 384 -15.21 15.24 -22.18
CA LYS A 384 -14.51 15.52 -23.42
C LYS A 384 -14.78 16.94 -23.90
N GLY A 385 -13.73 17.68 -24.21
CA GLY A 385 -13.79 19.06 -24.69
C GLY A 385 -14.01 20.09 -23.59
N THR A 386 -14.04 19.69 -22.32
CA THR A 386 -14.12 20.63 -21.20
C THR A 386 -12.86 21.49 -21.12
N PRO A 387 -12.97 22.83 -21.16
CA PRO A 387 -11.82 23.71 -21.02
C PRO A 387 -11.43 23.88 -19.55
N VAL A 388 -10.15 23.71 -19.23
CA VAL A 388 -9.56 24.07 -17.94
C VAL A 388 -8.61 25.24 -18.14
N GLU A 389 -8.81 26.29 -17.36
CA GLU A 389 -7.96 27.49 -17.34
C GLU A 389 -7.00 27.42 -16.16
N ILE A 390 -5.71 27.56 -16.44
CA ILE A 390 -4.64 27.57 -15.45
C ILE A 390 -3.97 28.93 -15.53
N THR A 391 -3.96 29.70 -14.43
CA THR A 391 -3.31 31.00 -14.38
C THR A 391 -2.22 31.01 -13.33
N LEU A 392 -1.02 31.45 -13.73
CA LEU A 392 0.15 31.59 -12.89
C LEU A 392 0.31 33.05 -12.45
N TYR A 393 0.59 33.26 -11.16
CA TYR A 393 0.74 34.59 -10.58
C TYR A 393 2.07 34.74 -9.82
N ASN A 394 2.59 35.96 -9.86
CA ASN A 394 3.53 36.47 -8.87
C ASN A 394 2.75 37.39 -7.93
N ASP A 395 2.40 36.88 -6.75
CA ASP A 395 1.44 37.49 -5.84
C ASP A 395 0.09 37.70 -6.55
N ASP A 396 -0.25 38.93 -6.93
CA ASP A 396 -1.49 39.28 -7.62
C ASP A 396 -1.30 39.61 -9.12
N GLU A 397 -0.07 39.68 -9.60
CA GLU A 397 0.22 39.94 -11.01
C GLU A 397 0.18 38.64 -11.82
N GLU A 398 -0.63 38.60 -12.87
CA GLU A 398 -0.71 37.48 -13.81
C GLU A 398 0.58 37.41 -14.65
N ILE A 399 1.25 36.27 -14.59
CA ILE A 399 2.49 36.01 -15.33
C ILE A 399 2.20 35.26 -16.63
N GLU A 400 1.38 34.21 -16.54
CA GLU A 400 1.09 33.35 -17.68
C GLU A 400 -0.26 32.64 -17.50
N LYS A 401 -0.92 32.35 -18.62
CA LYS A 401 -2.20 31.65 -18.64
C LYS A 401 -2.19 30.54 -19.68
N TYR A 402 -2.64 29.36 -19.26
CA TYR A 402 -2.85 28.21 -20.12
C TYR A 402 -4.32 27.84 -20.19
N ARG A 403 -4.69 27.21 -21.31
CA ARG A 403 -6.00 26.61 -21.50
C ARG A 403 -5.82 25.24 -22.13
N VAL A 404 -6.32 24.21 -21.46
CA VAL A 404 -6.33 22.83 -21.94
C VAL A 404 -7.75 22.34 -22.16
N PHE A 405 -7.91 21.38 -23.07
CA PHE A 405 -9.18 20.73 -23.35
C PHE A 405 -9.04 19.24 -23.02
N LEU A 406 -9.92 18.74 -22.15
CA LEU A 406 -9.87 17.37 -21.69
C LEU A 406 -10.32 16.38 -22.79
N GLN A 407 -9.72 15.20 -22.81
CA GLN A 407 -10.09 14.09 -23.70
C GLN A 407 -11.33 13.35 -23.21
N GLY A 408 -11.53 13.28 -21.89
CA GLY A 408 -12.73 12.72 -21.26
C GLY A 408 -12.93 11.23 -21.47
N ILE A 409 -11.85 10.45 -21.43
CA ILE A 409 -11.87 8.99 -21.47
C ILE A 409 -12.38 8.49 -20.11
N LYS A 410 -13.32 7.54 -20.11
CA LYS A 410 -13.81 6.93 -18.86
C LYS A 410 -12.82 5.88 -18.38
N SER A 411 -12.58 5.85 -17.08
CA SER A 411 -11.74 4.82 -16.47
C SER A 411 -12.52 3.54 -16.28
N ASP A 412 -11.94 2.42 -16.72
CA ASP A 412 -12.44 1.07 -16.47
C ASP A 412 -12.02 0.55 -15.08
N PHE A 413 -11.38 1.38 -14.26
CA PHE A 413 -10.69 0.98 -13.03
C PHE A 413 -11.02 1.91 -11.87
N ASP A 414 -10.63 3.17 -12.00
CA ASP A 414 -10.83 4.19 -10.98
C ASP A 414 -12.31 4.46 -10.76
N ARG A 415 -12.67 4.83 -9.53
CA ARG A 415 -14.08 5.02 -9.16
C ARG A 415 -14.26 5.96 -7.99
N ILE A 416 -15.39 6.64 -7.99
CA ILE A 416 -15.85 7.47 -6.87
C ILE A 416 -16.71 6.60 -5.96
N ILE A 417 -16.61 6.82 -4.65
CA ILE A 417 -17.55 6.31 -3.67
C ILE A 417 -18.35 7.50 -3.17
N ASP A 418 -19.65 7.50 -3.46
CA ASP A 418 -20.54 8.57 -3.00
C ASP A 418 -20.97 8.37 -1.54
N GLU A 419 -21.70 9.36 -0.99
CA GLU A 419 -22.22 9.32 0.39
C GLU A 419 -23.17 8.13 0.62
N THR A 420 -23.76 7.57 -0.45
CA THR A 420 -24.60 6.36 -0.42
C THR A 420 -23.80 5.07 -0.61
N THR A 421 -22.47 5.17 -0.66
CA THR A 421 -21.49 4.09 -0.89
C THR A 421 -21.61 3.37 -2.24
N ILE A 422 -22.34 3.97 -3.17
CA ILE A 422 -22.42 3.48 -4.55
C ILE A 422 -21.09 3.79 -5.23
N ARG A 423 -20.56 2.80 -5.95
CA ARG A 423 -19.34 2.92 -6.73
C ARG A 423 -19.71 3.44 -8.12
N GLN A 424 -19.23 4.63 -8.47
CA GLN A 424 -19.51 5.28 -9.75
C GLN A 424 -18.24 5.36 -10.61
N SER A 425 -18.40 5.18 -11.92
CA SER A 425 -17.32 5.39 -12.90
C SER A 425 -16.82 6.84 -12.85
N VAL A 426 -15.51 7.04 -13.03
CA VAL A 426 -14.89 8.36 -13.16
C VAL A 426 -14.09 8.45 -14.46
N PHE A 427 -13.78 9.65 -14.92
CA PHE A 427 -12.85 9.84 -16.04
C PHE A 427 -11.42 9.49 -15.64
N GLU A 428 -10.61 9.03 -16.59
CA GLU A 428 -9.18 8.82 -16.41
C GLU A 428 -8.47 10.12 -16.04
N SER A 429 -7.34 9.99 -15.34
CA SER A 429 -6.54 11.14 -14.94
C SER A 429 -5.73 11.66 -16.11
N GLU A 430 -6.02 12.88 -16.56
CA GLU A 430 -5.22 13.60 -17.54
C GLU A 430 -4.17 14.45 -16.80
N GLN A 431 -2.89 14.14 -17.03
CA GLN A 431 -1.75 14.81 -16.38
C GLN A 431 -1.13 15.87 -17.27
N PHE A 432 -0.82 17.02 -16.67
CA PHE A 432 -0.10 18.11 -17.34
C PHE A 432 0.97 18.66 -16.41
N PHE A 433 2.16 18.86 -16.95
CA PHE A 433 3.33 19.29 -16.20
C PHE A 433 3.80 20.67 -16.64
N THR A 434 4.30 21.46 -15.69
CA THR A 434 4.98 22.73 -15.98
C THR A 434 6.13 22.96 -15.01
N ARG A 435 7.16 23.67 -15.48
CA ARG A 435 8.29 24.13 -14.67
C ARG A 435 8.07 25.58 -14.33
N LEU A 436 7.82 25.90 -13.06
CA LEU A 436 7.43 27.26 -12.73
C LEU A 436 8.60 28.23 -12.88
N PRO A 437 8.36 29.40 -13.50
CA PRO A 437 9.26 30.52 -13.40
C PRO A 437 9.55 30.86 -11.92
N ARG A 438 10.78 31.31 -11.63
CA ARG A 438 11.23 31.59 -10.24
C ARG A 438 10.43 32.68 -9.52
N ASN A 439 9.69 33.50 -10.26
CA ASN A 439 8.83 34.55 -9.73
C ASN A 439 7.40 34.07 -9.46
N VAL A 440 6.97 32.89 -9.90
CA VAL A 440 5.61 32.39 -9.64
C VAL A 440 5.52 31.78 -8.24
N ASN A 441 4.49 32.19 -7.49
CA ASN A 441 4.21 31.70 -6.12
C ASN A 441 2.73 31.41 -5.86
N ARG A 442 1.84 31.70 -6.82
CA ARG A 442 0.42 31.37 -6.73
C ARG A 442 -0.10 30.83 -8.06
N ILE A 443 -0.98 29.83 -7.99
CA ILE A 443 -1.61 29.20 -9.15
C ILE A 443 -3.12 29.17 -8.92
N LYS A 444 -3.88 29.49 -9.96
CA LYS A 444 -5.34 29.36 -9.99
C LYS A 444 -5.74 28.37 -11.08
N ILE A 445 -6.64 27.46 -10.73
CA ILE A 445 -7.27 26.51 -11.66
C ILE A 445 -8.77 26.77 -11.66
N ALA A 446 -9.32 27.04 -12.84
CA ALA A 446 -10.74 27.32 -13.03
C ALA A 446 -11.30 26.58 -14.25
N SER A 447 -12.59 26.27 -14.21
CA SER A 447 -13.35 25.78 -15.37
C SER A 447 -14.76 26.32 -15.31
N ARG A 448 -15.45 26.37 -16.46
CA ARG A 448 -16.89 26.69 -16.51
C ARG A 448 -17.76 25.45 -16.35
N GLN A 449 -17.17 24.26 -16.47
CA GLN A 449 -17.84 22.98 -16.29
C GLN A 449 -17.21 22.26 -15.10
N ILE A 450 -17.89 21.21 -14.63
CA ILE A 450 -17.44 20.40 -13.51
C ILE A 450 -16.17 19.65 -13.91
N VAL A 451 -15.09 19.86 -13.17
CA VAL A 451 -13.82 19.15 -13.33
C VAL A 451 -13.30 18.77 -11.96
N LEU A 452 -12.80 17.54 -11.82
CA LEU A 452 -12.03 17.15 -10.65
C LEU A 452 -10.58 17.54 -10.89
N ALA A 453 -10.04 18.42 -10.04
CA ALA A 453 -8.71 18.97 -10.18
C ALA A 453 -7.86 18.68 -8.94
N LYS A 454 -6.60 18.32 -9.17
CA LYS A 454 -5.59 18.15 -8.14
C LYS A 454 -4.27 18.73 -8.63
N LEU A 455 -3.52 19.32 -7.71
CA LEU A 455 -2.21 19.86 -7.97
C LEU A 455 -1.19 19.13 -7.12
N GLN A 456 -0.10 18.70 -7.72
CA GLN A 456 1.07 18.20 -7.03
C GLN A 456 2.28 19.04 -7.39
N ALA A 457 3.22 19.17 -6.47
CA ALA A 457 4.43 19.93 -6.67
C ALA A 457 5.66 19.12 -6.28
N ARG A 458 6.80 19.50 -6.84
CA ARG A 458 8.13 19.06 -6.43
C ARG A 458 9.12 20.19 -6.59
N GLN A 459 10.22 20.15 -5.87
CA GLN A 459 11.33 21.05 -6.16
C GLN A 459 12.15 20.49 -7.34
N SER A 460 12.50 21.35 -8.29
CA SER A 460 13.33 21.00 -9.45
C SER A 460 14.72 20.46 -9.06
N SER A 461 15.30 20.95 -7.96
CA SER A 461 16.61 20.50 -7.46
C SER A 461 16.58 19.19 -6.66
N PHE A 462 15.41 18.61 -6.43
CA PHE A 462 15.29 17.42 -5.60
C PHE A 462 15.70 16.17 -6.39
N HIS A 463 16.61 15.37 -5.81
CA HIS A 463 17.03 14.11 -6.41
C HIS A 463 15.90 13.09 -6.31
N TYR A 464 15.38 12.67 -7.46
CA TYR A 464 14.44 11.55 -7.52
C TYR A 464 15.17 10.27 -7.15
N GLN A 465 14.66 9.52 -6.17
CA GLN A 465 15.27 8.28 -5.71
C GLN A 465 14.28 7.13 -5.90
N SER A 466 14.67 6.11 -6.63
CA SER A 466 13.81 4.95 -6.88
C SER A 466 14.58 3.64 -6.80
N GLU A 467 13.95 2.64 -6.21
CA GLU A 467 14.42 1.26 -6.25
C GLU A 467 13.95 0.60 -7.55
N ILE A 468 14.83 -0.15 -8.21
CA ILE A 468 14.51 -0.91 -9.42
C ILE A 468 14.75 -2.39 -9.12
N CYS A 469 13.65 -3.12 -9.09
CA CYS A 469 13.62 -4.54 -8.78
C CYS A 469 13.21 -5.37 -9.98
N GLU A 470 13.41 -6.68 -9.86
CA GLU A 470 13.20 -7.56 -11.00
C GLU A 470 11.72 -7.82 -11.31
N GLN A 471 10.84 -7.74 -10.30
CA GLN A 471 9.40 -7.74 -10.48
C GLN A 471 8.81 -6.56 -9.73
N ILE A 472 8.67 -6.70 -8.40
CA ILE A 472 8.17 -5.64 -7.54
C ILE A 472 9.14 -5.46 -6.37
N CYS A 473 9.46 -4.22 -6.03
CA CYS A 473 10.28 -3.96 -4.85
C CYS A 473 9.49 -4.27 -3.59
N LYS A 474 10.11 -5.03 -2.69
CA LYS A 474 9.64 -5.13 -1.30
C LYS A 474 9.80 -3.75 -0.64
N PRO A 475 8.99 -3.42 0.37
CA PRO A 475 9.12 -2.15 1.07
C PRO A 475 10.51 -1.96 1.67
N GLU A 476 11.11 -0.84 1.25
CA GLU A 476 12.26 -0.06 1.73
C GLU A 476 13.55 -0.81 2.15
N LEU A 477 14.62 -0.49 1.43
CA LEU A 477 16.00 -0.74 1.86
C LEU A 477 16.31 0.09 3.12
N SER A 478 17.01 -0.49 4.10
CA SER A 478 17.32 0.20 5.37
C SER A 478 18.11 1.51 5.19
N ASP A 479 18.94 1.57 4.15
CA ASP A 479 19.92 2.64 3.93
C ASP A 479 19.63 3.43 2.62
N PHE A 480 18.50 3.14 1.95
CA PHE A 480 18.08 3.84 0.73
C PHE A 480 16.58 4.11 0.78
N ILE A 481 16.23 5.39 0.94
CA ILE A 481 14.83 5.82 1.02
C ILE A 481 14.37 6.18 -0.39
N ALA A 482 13.39 5.44 -0.90
CA ALA A 482 12.70 5.82 -2.12
C ALA A 482 11.99 7.15 -1.91
N ILE A 483 12.14 8.06 -2.87
CA ILE A 483 11.51 9.37 -2.80
C ILE A 483 10.58 9.52 -3.99
N GLY A 484 9.27 9.56 -3.70
CA GLY A 484 8.21 9.82 -4.68
C GLY A 484 8.46 11.10 -5.47
N ALA A 485 8.00 11.11 -6.73
CA ALA A 485 8.27 12.21 -7.65
C ALA A 485 7.44 13.46 -7.38
N TRP A 486 6.25 13.34 -6.77
CA TRP A 486 5.24 14.39 -6.71
C TRP A 486 4.53 14.40 -5.37
N PHE A 487 4.37 15.60 -4.77
CA PHE A 487 3.72 15.79 -3.48
C PHE A 487 2.43 16.57 -3.66
N SER A 488 1.29 16.01 -3.25
CA SER A 488 -0.01 16.67 -3.33
C SER A 488 0.00 18.00 -2.59
N GLN A 489 -0.52 19.04 -3.23
CA GLN A 489 -0.65 20.37 -2.66
C GLN A 489 -2.09 20.62 -2.23
N LYS A 490 -2.24 21.22 -1.06
CA LYS A 490 -3.54 21.66 -0.54
C LYS A 490 -3.88 23.02 -1.14
N ALA A 491 -5.12 23.20 -1.59
CA ALA A 491 -5.60 24.50 -2.03
C ALA A 491 -5.68 25.47 -0.83
N GLN A 492 -5.36 26.74 -1.03
CA GLN A 492 -5.51 27.78 -0.01
C GLN A 492 -6.97 27.92 0.44
N ASN A 493 -7.90 27.76 -0.49
CA ASN A 493 -9.34 27.81 -0.25
C ASN A 493 -9.96 26.42 0.01
N ASP A 494 -9.14 25.44 0.43
CA ASP A 494 -9.58 24.08 0.79
C ASP A 494 -10.73 24.04 1.81
N TYR A 495 -10.74 24.98 2.77
CA TYR A 495 -11.84 25.09 3.74
C TYR A 495 -13.19 25.35 3.04
N THR A 496 -13.22 26.23 2.04
CA THR A 496 -14.43 26.54 1.27
C THR A 496 -14.92 25.30 0.51
N PHE A 497 -14.01 24.53 -0.09
CA PHE A 497 -14.36 23.28 -0.76
C PHE A 497 -14.90 22.24 0.24
N THR A 498 -14.30 22.15 1.42
CA THR A 498 -14.74 21.23 2.47
C THR A 498 -16.14 21.59 3.01
N GLU A 499 -16.36 22.87 3.32
CA GLU A 499 -17.64 23.38 3.83
C GLU A 499 -18.78 23.16 2.82
N GLN A 500 -18.50 23.34 1.53
CA GLN A 500 -19.46 23.15 0.45
C GLN A 500 -19.57 21.69 -0.03
N LYS A 501 -18.85 20.74 0.59
CA LYS A 501 -18.78 19.34 0.16
C LYS A 501 -18.35 19.15 -1.30
N LEU A 502 -17.41 19.98 -1.76
CA LEU A 502 -16.86 19.97 -3.12
C LEU A 502 -15.52 19.23 -3.22
N ILE A 503 -15.28 18.26 -2.34
CA ILE A 503 -14.11 17.38 -2.39
C ILE A 503 -14.59 15.97 -2.72
N THR A 504 -14.01 15.39 -3.77
CA THR A 504 -14.36 14.05 -4.24
C THR A 504 -13.21 13.09 -3.96
N ASN A 505 -13.50 12.00 -3.24
CA ASN A 505 -12.55 10.90 -3.05
C ASN A 505 -12.67 9.91 -4.20
N VAL A 506 -11.54 9.61 -4.83
CA VAL A 506 -11.41 8.67 -5.93
C VAL A 506 -10.54 7.51 -5.47
N ARG A 507 -11.03 6.29 -5.67
CA ARG A 507 -10.22 5.09 -5.54
C ARG A 507 -9.44 4.85 -6.80
N LEU A 508 -8.17 4.53 -6.60
CA LEU A 508 -7.20 4.37 -7.66
C LEU A 508 -6.80 2.90 -7.78
N PHE A 509 -6.77 2.42 -9.01
CA PHE A 509 -6.30 1.08 -9.36
C PHE A 509 -5.27 1.17 -10.48
N GLU A 510 -4.31 0.26 -10.47
CA GLU A 510 -3.28 0.22 -11.49
C GLU A 510 -3.76 -0.55 -12.72
N THR A 511 -3.59 0.03 -13.91
CA THR A 511 -3.92 -0.63 -15.16
C THR A 511 -2.85 -1.65 -15.53
N PRO A 512 -3.20 -2.78 -16.21
CA PRO A 512 -2.20 -3.72 -16.69
C PRO A 512 -1.28 -3.07 -17.74
N PRO A 513 -0.02 -3.53 -17.87
CA PRO A 513 0.92 -3.00 -18.86
C PRO A 513 0.33 -3.05 -20.28
N GLU A 514 0.29 -1.90 -20.94
CA GLU A 514 -0.23 -1.79 -22.30
C GLU A 514 0.64 -2.55 -23.29
N LEU A 515 -0.02 -3.10 -24.32
CA LEU A 515 0.68 -3.69 -25.45
C LEU A 515 1.17 -2.55 -26.35
N PRO A 516 2.45 -2.55 -26.74
CA PRO A 516 2.99 -1.46 -27.56
C PRO A 516 2.28 -1.40 -28.91
N SER A 517 2.15 -0.18 -29.43
CA SER A 517 1.63 0.04 -30.77
C SER A 517 2.61 -0.45 -31.85
N ASN A 518 2.11 -0.62 -33.08
CA ASN A 518 2.96 -1.00 -34.22
C ASN A 518 4.13 -0.02 -34.45
N GLU A 519 3.95 1.27 -34.13
CA GLU A 519 4.96 2.31 -34.33
C GLU A 519 6.05 2.22 -33.24
N GLU A 520 5.67 2.01 -31.98
CA GLU A 520 6.61 1.83 -30.87
C GLU A 520 7.50 0.60 -31.03
N MET A 521 7.00 -0.45 -31.70
CA MET A 521 7.79 -1.65 -31.98
C MET A 521 8.74 -1.53 -33.18
N SER A 522 8.73 -0.41 -33.91
CA SER A 522 9.64 -0.15 -35.02
C SER A 522 11.02 0.38 -34.59
N THR A 523 11.20 0.67 -33.30
CA THR A 523 12.46 1.19 -32.77
C THR A 523 13.57 0.13 -32.77
N THR A 524 14.80 0.60 -32.90
CA THR A 524 16.01 -0.23 -32.88
C THR A 524 16.95 0.24 -31.79
N TYR A 525 17.55 -0.69 -31.06
CA TYR A 525 18.55 -0.40 -30.04
C TYR A 525 19.97 -0.54 -30.59
N ILE A 526 20.85 0.39 -30.21
CA ILE A 526 22.24 0.41 -30.69
C ILE A 526 23.17 0.57 -29.50
N SER A 527 24.11 -0.37 -29.36
CA SER A 527 25.11 -0.30 -28.29
C SER A 527 26.14 0.78 -28.60
N ARG A 528 26.45 1.61 -27.61
CA ARG A 528 27.39 2.71 -27.78
C ARG A 528 28.85 2.25 -27.58
N ASP A 529 29.75 2.67 -28.45
CA ASP A 529 31.20 2.49 -28.19
C ASP A 529 31.70 3.51 -27.17
N LEU A 530 32.06 3.01 -25.99
CA LEU A 530 32.58 3.81 -24.89
C LEU A 530 34.10 3.70 -24.76
N THR A 531 34.82 3.06 -25.69
CA THR A 531 36.26 2.76 -25.58
C THR A 531 37.10 4.03 -25.34
N LEU A 532 36.72 5.17 -25.93
CA LEU A 532 37.42 6.45 -25.74
C LEU A 532 37.25 7.01 -24.31
N SER A 533 36.08 6.85 -23.71
CA SER A 533 35.77 7.36 -22.37
C SER A 533 36.15 6.38 -21.26
N LEU A 534 36.01 5.08 -21.54
CA LEU A 534 36.24 3.95 -20.64
C LEU A 534 37.11 2.90 -21.36
N PRO A 535 38.44 2.89 -21.13
CA PRO A 535 39.36 2.05 -21.91
C PRO A 535 39.29 0.56 -21.56
N LEU A 536 38.81 0.22 -20.36
CA LEU A 536 38.66 -1.17 -19.92
C LEU A 536 37.28 -1.68 -20.31
N SER A 537 37.26 -2.71 -21.15
CA SER A 537 36.02 -3.36 -21.62
C SER A 537 36.12 -4.88 -21.54
N ASN A 538 34.96 -5.52 -21.42
CA ASN A 538 34.82 -6.97 -21.46
C ASN A 538 33.55 -7.33 -22.25
N THR A 539 33.43 -8.57 -22.68
CA THR A 539 32.22 -9.07 -23.35
C THR A 539 31.48 -10.00 -22.39
N PHE A 540 30.17 -9.79 -22.31
CA PHE A 540 29.23 -10.59 -21.54
C PHE A 540 28.28 -11.31 -22.49
N LEU A 541 27.89 -12.53 -22.15
CA LEU A 541 26.81 -13.24 -22.81
C LEU A 541 25.58 -13.12 -21.89
N VAL A 542 24.59 -12.37 -22.33
CA VAL A 542 23.42 -11.98 -21.53
C VAL A 542 22.19 -12.67 -22.10
N ASN A 543 21.39 -13.28 -21.24
CA ASN A 543 20.07 -13.80 -21.62
C ASN A 543 19.07 -12.64 -21.67
N SER A 544 18.49 -12.39 -22.85
CA SER A 544 17.51 -11.34 -23.08
C SER A 544 16.31 -11.95 -23.81
N PRO A 545 15.42 -12.66 -23.09
CA PRO A 545 14.27 -13.29 -23.71
C PRO A 545 13.30 -12.26 -24.27
N ASP A 546 12.64 -12.65 -25.36
CA ASP A 546 11.61 -11.83 -25.98
C ASP A 546 10.39 -11.67 -25.08
N LYS A 547 9.80 -10.47 -25.11
CA LYS A 547 8.48 -10.23 -24.51
C LYS A 547 7.43 -11.12 -25.16
N TYR A 548 6.41 -11.56 -24.41
CA TYR A 548 5.46 -12.56 -24.88
C TYR A 548 4.68 -12.15 -26.13
N PHE A 549 4.45 -10.84 -26.30
CA PHE A 549 3.68 -10.30 -27.42
C PHE A 549 4.48 -10.17 -28.71
N LYS A 550 5.82 -10.38 -28.72
CA LYS A 550 6.62 -10.30 -29.95
C LYS A 550 6.10 -11.25 -31.04
N LYS A 551 5.57 -12.41 -30.63
CA LYS A 551 4.95 -13.41 -31.52
C LYS A 551 3.70 -12.93 -32.27
N LEU A 552 3.09 -11.83 -31.82
CA LEU A 552 1.93 -11.23 -32.48
C LEU A 552 2.32 -10.41 -33.73
N PHE A 553 3.62 -10.23 -33.97
CA PHE A 553 4.17 -9.40 -35.05
C PHE A 553 5.07 -10.23 -35.99
N PRO A 554 5.38 -9.73 -37.20
CA PRO A 554 6.20 -10.46 -38.16
C PRO A 554 7.59 -10.79 -37.59
N GLU A 555 7.95 -12.07 -37.60
CA GLU A 555 9.23 -12.53 -37.05
C GLU A 555 10.42 -12.00 -37.86
N THR A 556 11.32 -11.28 -37.21
CA THR A 556 12.67 -11.04 -37.73
C THR A 556 13.53 -12.26 -37.42
N ALA A 557 14.16 -12.83 -38.46
CA ALA A 557 15.06 -13.97 -38.27
C ALA A 557 16.21 -13.56 -37.32
N PRO A 558 16.57 -14.41 -36.34
CA PRO A 558 17.62 -14.03 -35.40
C PRO A 558 18.97 -13.83 -36.11
N THR A 559 19.77 -12.90 -35.61
CA THR A 559 21.05 -12.52 -36.21
C THR A 559 22.14 -13.54 -35.88
N GLU A 560 23.26 -13.57 -36.62
CA GLU A 560 24.38 -14.49 -36.35
C GLU A 560 25.04 -14.27 -34.96
N HIS A 561 24.68 -13.18 -34.26
CA HIS A 561 25.20 -12.78 -32.95
C HIS A 561 24.27 -13.16 -31.79
N GLN A 562 23.12 -13.74 -32.11
CA GLN A 562 22.22 -14.37 -31.17
C GLN A 562 22.57 -15.86 -31.04
N PHE A 563 22.53 -16.37 -29.81
CA PHE A 563 22.93 -17.73 -29.46
C PHE A 563 21.80 -18.47 -28.73
N SER A 564 21.78 -19.79 -28.87
CA SER A 564 20.96 -20.72 -28.10
C SER A 564 21.87 -21.65 -27.28
N GLU A 565 21.37 -22.14 -26.16
CA GLU A 565 22.06 -23.16 -25.39
C GLU A 565 21.98 -24.51 -26.12
N ALA A 566 23.13 -25.13 -26.36
CA ALA A 566 23.23 -26.42 -27.03
C ALA A 566 22.94 -27.56 -26.05
N LYS A 567 21.69 -28.03 -26.03
CA LYS A 567 21.22 -29.07 -25.09
C LYS A 567 21.64 -30.50 -25.47
N SER A 568 22.09 -30.72 -26.70
CA SER A 568 22.43 -32.06 -27.20
C SER A 568 23.56 -32.05 -28.23
N PHE A 569 24.22 -33.20 -28.39
CA PHE A 569 25.21 -33.40 -29.46
C PHE A 569 24.61 -33.19 -30.86
N GLN A 570 23.34 -33.57 -31.07
CA GLN A 570 22.66 -33.38 -32.35
C GLN A 570 22.54 -31.90 -32.72
N HIS A 571 22.25 -31.04 -31.74
CA HIS A 571 22.15 -29.59 -31.95
C HIS A 571 23.50 -28.98 -32.37
N LEU A 572 24.61 -29.46 -31.78
CA LEU A 572 25.96 -29.06 -32.20
C LEU A 572 26.29 -29.47 -33.65
N ILE A 573 25.86 -30.67 -34.07
CA ILE A 573 26.05 -31.15 -35.44
C ILE A 573 25.18 -30.37 -36.43
N GLN A 574 23.92 -30.08 -36.07
CA GLN A 574 23.06 -29.21 -36.87
C GLN A 574 23.68 -27.82 -37.08
N ALA A 575 24.16 -27.20 -36.01
CA ALA A 575 24.85 -25.91 -36.06
C ALA A 575 26.10 -25.96 -36.95
N LYS A 576 26.90 -27.04 -36.87
CA LYS A 576 28.06 -27.24 -37.74
C LYS A 576 27.65 -27.36 -39.21
N ASN A 577 26.57 -28.07 -39.51
CA ASN A 577 26.14 -28.40 -40.87
C ASN A 577 25.27 -27.30 -41.52
N ASN A 578 24.84 -26.28 -40.77
CA ASN A 578 24.07 -25.18 -41.35
C ASN A 578 24.94 -24.33 -42.29
N ASN A 579 24.66 -24.36 -43.59
CA ASN A 579 25.43 -23.62 -44.61
C ASN A 579 24.94 -22.18 -44.82
N HIS A 580 23.86 -21.77 -44.16
CA HIS A 580 23.32 -20.41 -44.24
C HIS A 580 24.00 -19.44 -43.27
N LEU A 581 24.71 -19.95 -42.25
CA LEU A 581 25.48 -19.14 -41.30
C LEU A 581 26.92 -18.94 -41.81
N ARG A 582 27.35 -17.68 -41.89
CA ARG A 582 28.70 -17.31 -42.33
C ARG A 582 29.76 -17.63 -41.28
N ASP A 583 29.47 -17.38 -40.01
CA ASP A 583 30.40 -17.58 -38.89
C ASP A 583 29.82 -18.58 -37.87
N LYS A 584 30.13 -19.87 -38.01
CA LYS A 584 29.62 -20.91 -37.08
C LYS A 584 30.45 -20.95 -35.81
N ARG A 585 29.86 -20.63 -34.65
CA ARG A 585 30.61 -20.50 -33.38
C ARG A 585 30.03 -21.39 -32.29
N VAL A 586 30.92 -21.87 -31.42
CA VAL A 586 30.55 -22.49 -30.15
C VAL A 586 31.26 -21.78 -29.00
N ILE A 587 30.48 -21.37 -28.01
CA ILE A 587 30.94 -20.81 -26.73
C ILE A 587 30.92 -21.94 -25.70
N GLU A 588 32.06 -22.20 -25.09
CA GLU A 588 32.28 -23.21 -24.04
C GLU A 588 32.45 -22.49 -22.70
N LEU A 589 31.51 -22.69 -21.77
CA LEU A 589 31.62 -22.23 -20.39
C LEU A 589 31.94 -23.40 -19.46
N SER A 590 32.97 -23.23 -18.63
CA SER A 590 33.47 -24.25 -17.70
C SER A 590 33.53 -23.73 -16.28
N LYS A 591 33.37 -24.63 -15.30
CA LYS A 591 33.58 -24.34 -13.87
C LYS A 591 35.06 -24.27 -13.46
N THR A 592 35.98 -24.59 -14.38
CA THR A 592 37.42 -24.60 -14.12
C THR A 592 38.14 -23.72 -15.14
N ARG A 593 39.25 -23.08 -14.74
CA ARG A 593 40.01 -22.21 -15.63
C ARG A 593 40.57 -22.97 -16.85
N PRO A 594 40.51 -22.38 -18.05
CA PRO A 594 39.87 -21.11 -18.37
C PRO A 594 38.34 -21.25 -18.40
N PHE A 595 37.63 -20.32 -17.77
CA PHE A 595 36.17 -20.40 -17.58
C PHE A 595 35.37 -20.22 -18.87
N TYR A 596 36.00 -19.62 -19.89
CA TYR A 596 35.42 -19.39 -21.21
C TYR A 596 36.42 -19.79 -22.30
N LYS A 597 35.90 -20.43 -23.35
CA LYS A 597 36.57 -20.59 -24.65
C LYS A 597 35.55 -20.41 -25.77
N GLU A 598 35.96 -19.82 -26.87
CA GLU A 598 35.15 -19.77 -28.09
C GLU A 598 35.93 -20.36 -29.26
N ARG A 599 35.25 -21.18 -30.08
CA ARG A 599 35.86 -21.86 -31.23
C ARG A 599 34.94 -21.78 -32.44
N SER A 600 35.54 -21.80 -33.63
CA SER A 600 34.77 -22.05 -34.86
C SER A 600 34.33 -23.52 -34.87
N LEU A 601 33.05 -23.76 -35.15
CA LEU A 601 32.48 -25.10 -35.31
C LEU A 601 33.04 -25.81 -36.55
N GLU A 602 33.52 -25.07 -37.55
CA GLU A 602 34.11 -25.63 -38.77
C GLU A 602 35.38 -26.41 -38.45
N ASN A 603 36.18 -25.88 -37.52
CA ASN A 603 37.49 -26.42 -37.12
C ASN A 603 37.40 -27.64 -36.18
N LEU A 604 36.21 -28.02 -35.72
CA LEU A 604 36.02 -29.12 -34.77
C LEU A 604 35.60 -30.41 -35.48
N THR A 605 36.31 -31.52 -35.21
CA THR A 605 35.91 -32.85 -35.68
C THR A 605 34.70 -33.37 -34.91
N GLU A 606 33.96 -34.34 -35.46
CA GLU A 606 32.80 -34.94 -34.78
C GLU A 606 33.19 -35.59 -33.44
N SER A 607 34.36 -36.23 -33.36
CA SER A 607 34.88 -36.80 -32.11
C SER A 607 35.18 -35.73 -31.06
N GLN A 608 35.67 -34.55 -31.48
CA GLN A 608 35.86 -33.41 -30.59
C GLN A 608 34.53 -32.82 -30.13
N LEU A 609 33.53 -32.72 -31.00
CA LEU A 609 32.18 -32.28 -30.61
C LEU A 609 31.51 -33.25 -29.63
N LEU A 610 31.69 -34.56 -29.84
CA LEU A 610 31.19 -35.59 -28.92
C LEU A 610 31.89 -35.50 -27.56
N SER A 611 33.19 -35.18 -27.56
CA SER A 611 33.93 -34.95 -26.32
C SER A 611 33.50 -33.67 -25.58
N LEU A 612 33.04 -32.64 -26.31
CA LEU A 612 32.52 -31.40 -25.74
C LEU A 612 31.16 -31.62 -25.10
N SER A 613 30.24 -32.31 -25.79
CA SER A 613 28.92 -32.63 -25.23
C SER A 613 28.97 -33.61 -24.06
N ALA A 614 30.01 -34.46 -23.98
CA ALA A 614 30.23 -35.38 -22.86
C ALA A 614 30.78 -34.69 -21.60
N ARG A 615 31.34 -33.47 -21.71
CA ARG A 615 31.83 -32.71 -20.56
C ARG A 615 30.67 -31.99 -19.88
N LYS A 616 30.72 -31.85 -18.55
CA LYS A 616 29.80 -31.00 -17.76
C LYS A 616 30.08 -29.51 -17.98
N GLN A 617 29.98 -29.06 -19.23
CA GLN A 617 30.18 -27.68 -19.66
C GLN A 617 28.86 -27.15 -20.25
N THR A 618 28.62 -25.86 -20.11
CA THR A 618 27.50 -25.19 -20.77
C THR A 618 27.98 -24.71 -22.13
N LEU A 619 27.26 -25.07 -23.20
CA LEU A 619 27.65 -24.79 -24.57
C LEU A 619 26.59 -23.89 -25.22
N PHE A 620 27.02 -22.88 -25.97
CA PHE A 620 26.12 -22.04 -26.77
C PHE A 620 26.53 -22.03 -28.23
N VAL A 621 25.54 -22.06 -29.13
CA VAL A 621 25.73 -22.03 -30.59
C VAL A 621 24.81 -20.99 -31.22
N ASN A 622 25.23 -20.41 -32.34
CA ASN A 622 24.43 -19.43 -33.07
C ASN A 622 23.45 -20.08 -34.06
N GLU A 623 22.82 -21.19 -33.66
CA GLU A 623 21.89 -21.97 -34.48
C GLU A 623 20.54 -22.18 -33.78
N GLY A 624 19.46 -22.12 -34.56
CA GLY A 624 18.10 -22.40 -34.10
C GLY A 624 17.16 -21.19 -34.22
N PRO A 625 15.83 -21.43 -34.13
CA PRO A 625 14.83 -20.38 -34.24
C PRO A 625 14.75 -19.49 -32.99
N ASP A 626 15.01 -20.05 -31.81
CA ASP A 626 14.97 -19.34 -30.53
C ASP A 626 16.39 -19.11 -30.01
N ARG A 627 16.85 -17.85 -30.07
CA ARG A 627 18.22 -17.46 -29.72
C ARG A 627 18.24 -16.23 -28.80
N PRO A 628 17.87 -16.39 -27.52
CA PRO A 628 17.69 -15.27 -26.59
C PRO A 628 19.01 -14.73 -26.02
N TRP A 629 20.13 -15.42 -26.25
CA TRP A 629 21.43 -15.02 -25.71
C TRP A 629 22.17 -14.09 -26.66
N GLN A 630 22.63 -12.96 -26.15
CA GLN A 630 23.33 -11.96 -26.97
C GLN A 630 24.68 -11.60 -26.35
N LYS A 631 25.67 -11.36 -27.22
CA LYS A 631 26.96 -10.81 -26.78
C LYS A 631 26.82 -9.31 -26.59
N GLN A 632 27.06 -8.87 -25.36
CA GLN A 632 27.03 -7.49 -24.97
C GLN A 632 28.42 -7.02 -24.53
N ARG A 633 28.87 -5.88 -25.05
CA ARG A 633 30.12 -5.26 -24.59
C ARG A 633 29.84 -4.37 -23.38
N GLY A 634 30.52 -4.62 -22.27
CA GLY A 634 30.44 -3.77 -21.09
C GLY A 634 31.78 -3.11 -20.78
N TYR A 635 31.73 -1.90 -20.23
CA TYR A 635 32.87 -1.05 -19.95
C TYR A 635 32.95 -0.77 -18.45
N LEU A 636 34.16 -0.79 -17.88
CA LEU A 636 34.35 -0.58 -16.45
C LEU A 636 34.18 0.90 -16.10
N LEU A 637 33.10 1.22 -15.40
CA LEU A 637 32.88 2.51 -14.74
C LEU A 637 33.35 2.41 -13.28
N LYS A 638 34.35 3.23 -12.93
CA LYS A 638 34.85 3.31 -11.56
C LYS A 638 33.91 4.14 -10.68
N ALA A 639 33.79 3.76 -9.41
CA ALA A 639 33.01 4.49 -8.42
C ALA A 639 33.37 5.99 -8.43
N GLY A 640 32.35 6.84 -8.44
CA GLY A 640 32.47 8.31 -8.46
C GLY A 640 32.98 8.92 -9.76
N LYS A 641 33.44 8.13 -10.74
CA LYS A 641 33.89 8.65 -12.04
C LYS A 641 32.69 8.95 -12.94
N PRO A 642 32.51 10.18 -13.46
CA PRO A 642 31.44 10.48 -14.40
C PRO A 642 31.76 9.96 -15.80
N LEU A 643 30.76 9.32 -16.42
CA LEU A 643 30.69 9.06 -17.85
C LEU A 643 29.71 10.07 -18.46
N THR A 644 30.20 10.97 -19.30
CA THR A 644 29.35 11.91 -20.05
C THR A 644 29.14 11.42 -21.47
N LEU A 645 27.87 11.27 -21.83
CA LEU A 645 27.36 10.81 -23.11
C LEU A 645 26.82 12.02 -23.87
N ASN A 646 27.45 12.42 -24.97
CA ASN A 646 27.01 13.57 -25.77
C ASN A 646 26.01 13.14 -26.85
N TYR A 647 25.04 14.01 -27.15
CA TYR A 647 24.02 13.75 -28.15
C TYR A 647 23.87 14.94 -29.10
N GLU A 648 23.86 14.67 -30.40
CA GLU A 648 23.50 15.65 -31.43
C GLU A 648 22.01 15.54 -31.76
N ASN A 649 21.50 14.31 -31.81
CA ASN A 649 20.09 13.98 -32.03
C ASN A 649 19.49 13.31 -30.79
N LYS A 650 18.19 13.53 -30.58
CA LYS A 650 17.41 12.96 -29.47
C LYS A 650 17.10 11.48 -29.76
N PRO A 651 17.59 10.49 -28.99
CA PRO A 651 17.05 9.13 -29.03
C PRO A 651 15.66 9.09 -28.38
N GLU A 652 14.88 8.05 -28.63
CA GLU A 652 13.59 7.85 -27.96
C GLU A 652 13.79 7.51 -26.47
N SER A 653 14.71 6.60 -26.20
CA SER A 653 15.14 6.26 -24.84
C SER A 653 16.61 5.83 -24.81
N ILE A 654 17.17 5.75 -23.61
CA ILE A 654 18.52 5.25 -23.37
C ILE A 654 18.46 4.18 -22.29
N VAL A 655 18.93 2.98 -22.61
CA VAL A 655 18.96 1.83 -21.71
C VAL A 655 20.37 1.61 -21.19
N ILE A 656 20.52 1.64 -19.88
CA ILE A 656 21.79 1.39 -19.19
C ILE A 656 21.69 0.02 -18.52
N LYS A 657 22.48 -0.94 -19.01
CA LYS A 657 22.61 -2.27 -18.41
C LYS A 657 23.85 -2.31 -17.51
N VAL A 658 23.71 -2.94 -16.35
CA VAL A 658 24.72 -2.91 -15.28
C VAL A 658 25.09 -4.32 -14.86
N PHE A 659 26.40 -4.57 -14.73
CA PHE A 659 26.96 -5.85 -14.32
C PHE A 659 28.05 -5.69 -13.28
N LYS A 660 28.25 -6.73 -12.45
CA LYS A 660 29.30 -6.77 -11.44
C LYS A 660 29.90 -8.16 -11.29
N THR A 661 31.20 -8.24 -11.01
CA THR A 661 31.88 -9.53 -10.82
C THR A 661 31.76 -10.02 -9.36
N LYS A 662 31.22 -11.22 -9.20
CA LYS A 662 31.24 -12.24 -8.12
C LYS A 662 31.15 -11.89 -6.61
N HIS A 663 31.48 -10.71 -6.10
CA HIS A 663 31.62 -10.49 -4.62
C HIS A 663 30.69 -9.42 -4.03
N PHE A 664 29.65 -9.02 -4.76
CA PHE A 664 28.72 -8.02 -4.29
C PHE A 664 27.30 -8.52 -4.51
N ASN A 665 26.59 -8.73 -3.40
CA ASN A 665 25.23 -9.26 -3.38
C ASN A 665 24.19 -8.19 -3.04
N ASP A 666 24.65 -6.97 -2.77
CA ASP A 666 23.83 -5.84 -2.42
C ASP A 666 23.36 -5.08 -3.67
N TYR A 667 22.52 -4.07 -3.48
CA TYR A 667 22.08 -3.17 -4.54
C TYR A 667 23.22 -2.27 -5.03
N VAL A 668 23.17 -1.93 -6.32
CA VAL A 668 24.09 -0.97 -6.94
C VAL A 668 23.41 0.37 -7.04
N VAL A 669 24.12 1.45 -6.72
CA VAL A 669 23.59 2.81 -6.89
C VAL A 669 24.11 3.43 -8.17
N LEU A 670 23.18 3.82 -9.05
CA LEU A 670 23.44 4.52 -10.30
C LEU A 670 22.80 5.91 -10.23
N ASN A 671 23.55 6.95 -10.56
CA ASN A 671 23.02 8.31 -10.68
C ASN A 671 23.10 8.76 -12.14
N THR A 672 22.02 9.35 -12.62
CA THR A 672 21.91 9.89 -13.98
C THR A 672 21.53 11.36 -13.91
N ARG A 673 22.22 12.17 -14.71
CA ARG A 673 21.90 13.59 -14.91
C ARG A 673 21.72 13.87 -16.40
N ILE A 674 20.52 14.30 -16.76
CA ILE A 674 20.19 14.77 -18.11
C ILE A 674 20.53 16.26 -18.18
N ASN A 675 21.22 16.67 -19.23
CA ASN A 675 21.49 18.06 -19.54
C ASN A 675 20.99 18.38 -20.95
N GLY A 676 20.15 19.40 -21.06
CA GLY A 676 19.56 19.81 -22.32
C GLY A 676 18.67 21.03 -22.16
N LYS A 677 17.92 21.36 -23.22
CA LYS A 677 17.00 22.49 -23.24
C LYS A 677 15.59 21.99 -22.99
N LEU A 678 15.09 22.22 -21.78
CA LEU A 678 13.73 21.89 -21.39
C LEU A 678 12.73 22.95 -21.89
N ASN A 679 11.48 22.51 -22.00
CA ASN A 679 10.33 23.38 -22.21
C ASN A 679 9.74 23.76 -20.85
N ASP A 680 9.54 25.07 -20.66
CA ASP A 680 8.91 25.61 -19.45
C ASP A 680 7.39 25.77 -19.62
N ARG A 681 6.86 25.48 -20.82
CA ARG A 681 5.42 25.48 -21.08
C ARG A 681 4.77 24.17 -20.62
N LEU A 682 3.44 24.23 -20.49
CA LEU A 682 2.61 23.07 -20.19
C LEU A 682 2.85 21.92 -21.19
N SER A 683 3.04 20.71 -20.66
CA SER A 683 3.35 19.49 -21.42
C SER A 683 2.64 18.27 -20.81
N PRO A 684 2.15 17.30 -21.59
CA PRO A 684 1.62 16.04 -21.06
C PRO A 684 2.72 15.10 -20.55
N GLU A 685 3.99 15.37 -20.88
CA GLU A 685 5.14 14.59 -20.46
C GLU A 685 6.12 15.43 -19.66
N TYR A 686 6.91 14.80 -18.79
CA TYR A 686 7.86 15.49 -17.92
C TYR A 686 9.17 14.71 -17.72
N THR A 687 10.29 15.36 -18.06
CA THR A 687 11.64 14.83 -17.85
C THR A 687 12.16 15.20 -16.47
N ILE A 688 12.53 14.19 -15.67
CA ILE A 688 13.30 14.39 -14.44
C ILE A 688 14.79 14.42 -14.79
N GLU A 689 15.44 15.56 -14.57
CA GLU A 689 16.85 15.74 -14.92
C GLU A 689 17.79 14.88 -14.07
N ASN A 690 17.55 14.80 -12.76
CA ASN A 690 18.44 14.12 -11.81
C ASN A 690 17.73 12.94 -11.16
N LYS A 691 18.20 11.72 -11.44
CA LYS A 691 17.68 10.48 -10.86
C LYS A 691 18.80 9.68 -10.20
N ARG A 692 18.49 9.07 -9.07
CA ARG A 692 19.34 8.14 -8.33
C ARG A 692 18.58 6.83 -8.17
N PHE A 693 19.19 5.74 -8.61
CA PHE A 693 18.56 4.44 -8.68
C PHE A 693 19.29 3.46 -7.77
N ALA A 694 18.56 2.75 -6.93
CA ALA A 694 19.04 1.54 -6.28
C ALA A 694 18.65 0.33 -7.14
N LEU A 695 19.62 -0.26 -7.82
CA LEU A 695 19.42 -1.39 -8.71
C LEU A 695 19.57 -2.67 -7.89
N MET A 696 18.50 -3.44 -7.76
CA MET A 696 18.56 -4.76 -7.17
C MET A 696 19.17 -5.76 -8.18
N PRO A 697 19.84 -6.83 -7.70
CA PRO A 697 20.28 -7.93 -8.56
C PRO A 697 19.12 -8.48 -9.40
N ALA A 698 19.38 -8.74 -10.69
CA ALA A 698 18.42 -9.39 -11.59
C ALA A 698 18.68 -10.90 -11.58
N ASN A 699 18.01 -11.62 -10.69
CA ASN A 699 18.24 -13.04 -10.43
C ASN A 699 17.68 -13.96 -11.52
N MET A 700 16.70 -13.51 -12.30
CA MET A 700 16.18 -14.23 -13.47
C MET A 700 16.96 -13.91 -14.76
N THR A 701 17.88 -12.95 -14.71
CA THR A 701 18.72 -12.57 -15.86
C THR A 701 20.08 -13.23 -15.77
N ASP A 702 20.23 -14.37 -16.44
CA ASP A 702 21.51 -15.07 -16.51
C ASP A 702 22.53 -14.29 -17.35
N VAL A 703 23.74 -14.17 -16.84
CA VAL A 703 24.85 -13.52 -17.52
C VAL A 703 26.18 -14.24 -17.27
N PHE A 704 26.98 -14.36 -18.33
CA PHE A 704 28.31 -14.95 -18.25
C PHE A 704 29.38 -13.98 -18.76
N ALA A 705 30.51 -13.89 -18.06
CA ALA A 705 31.68 -13.24 -18.63
C ALA A 705 32.29 -14.11 -19.73
N LEU A 706 32.47 -13.56 -20.92
CA LEU A 706 33.26 -14.18 -21.97
C LEU A 706 34.75 -13.86 -21.75
N HIS A 707 35.27 -14.25 -20.58
CA HIS A 707 36.64 -13.97 -20.17
C HIS A 707 37.27 -15.17 -19.47
N PRO A 708 38.49 -15.60 -19.85
CA PRO A 708 39.07 -16.87 -19.37
C PRO A 708 39.33 -16.90 -17.85
N ALA A 709 39.45 -15.74 -17.20
CA ALA A 709 39.77 -15.61 -15.78
C ALA A 709 38.60 -15.16 -14.88
N ILE A 710 37.47 -14.73 -15.44
CA ILE A 710 36.31 -14.27 -14.67
C ILE A 710 35.30 -15.41 -14.65
N GLU A 711 35.00 -15.91 -13.46
CA GLU A 711 34.13 -17.07 -13.29
C GLU A 711 32.64 -16.70 -13.24
N GLU A 712 32.28 -15.67 -12.47
CA GLU A 712 30.88 -15.25 -12.33
C GLU A 712 30.74 -13.73 -12.45
N VAL A 713 29.61 -13.37 -13.05
CA VAL A 713 29.11 -12.01 -13.21
C VAL A 713 27.67 -12.04 -12.74
N LYS A 714 27.22 -10.96 -12.12
CA LYS A 714 25.82 -10.72 -11.81
C LYS A 714 25.30 -9.57 -12.63
N ALA A 715 24.09 -9.74 -13.17
CA ALA A 715 23.33 -8.68 -13.78
C ALA A 715 22.54 -7.93 -12.71
N TYR A 716 22.35 -6.64 -12.95
CA TYR A 716 21.49 -5.76 -12.19
C TYR A 716 20.38 -5.26 -13.11
N ASN A 717 19.23 -4.91 -12.53
CA ASN A 717 18.11 -4.40 -13.34
C ASN A 717 18.55 -3.17 -14.16
N SER A 718 18.15 -3.16 -15.43
CA SER A 718 18.49 -2.08 -16.35
C SER A 718 17.72 -0.80 -16.04
N VAL A 719 18.34 0.34 -16.32
CA VAL A 719 17.69 1.65 -16.23
C VAL A 719 17.32 2.12 -17.62
N THR A 720 16.04 2.35 -17.87
CA THR A 720 15.57 3.01 -19.10
C THR A 720 15.28 4.48 -18.81
N LEU A 721 15.96 5.37 -19.52
CA LEU A 721 15.74 6.81 -19.49
C LEU A 721 14.95 7.21 -20.73
N THR A 722 13.63 7.31 -20.60
CA THR A 722 12.76 7.84 -21.66
C THR A 722 13.06 9.33 -21.90
N ILE A 723 13.22 9.73 -23.16
CA ILE A 723 13.52 11.10 -23.54
C ILE A 723 12.24 11.79 -24.04
N ASN A 724 11.49 12.30 -23.07
CA ASN A 724 10.19 12.91 -23.27
C ASN A 724 10.23 14.15 -24.18
N ASN A 725 9.08 14.51 -24.72
CA ASN A 725 8.86 15.62 -25.64
C ASN A 725 9.02 17.01 -25.00
N ASP A 726 9.01 17.09 -23.67
CA ASP A 726 9.33 18.33 -22.96
C ASP A 726 10.82 18.71 -23.05
N LEU A 727 11.70 17.78 -23.43
CA LEU A 727 13.10 18.05 -23.72
C LEU A 727 13.28 18.39 -25.22
N LYS A 728 13.37 19.68 -25.53
CA LYS A 728 13.51 20.19 -26.91
C LYS A 728 14.83 19.81 -27.57
N ALA A 729 15.90 19.74 -26.78
CA ALA A 729 17.21 19.34 -27.25
C ALA A 729 17.97 18.63 -26.13
N LEU A 730 18.47 17.43 -26.40
CA LEU A 730 19.35 16.70 -25.51
C LEU A 730 20.80 17.06 -25.84
N GLN A 731 21.55 17.59 -24.87
CA GLN A 731 22.98 17.90 -25.07
C GLN A 731 23.86 16.75 -24.57
N SER A 732 23.62 16.30 -23.34
CA SER A 732 24.40 15.23 -22.74
C SER A 732 23.68 14.53 -21.61
N ILE A 733 24.08 13.29 -21.32
CA ILE A 733 23.69 12.54 -20.13
C ILE A 733 24.94 12.13 -19.38
N THR A 734 24.98 12.46 -18.10
CA THR A 734 26.07 12.03 -17.22
C THR A 734 25.60 10.87 -16.36
N VAL A 735 26.36 9.79 -16.39
CA VAL A 735 26.13 8.58 -15.59
C VAL A 735 27.28 8.45 -14.59
N THR A 736 26.96 8.22 -13.32
CA THR A 736 27.92 7.93 -12.25
C THR A 736 27.41 6.76 -11.42
N ALA A 737 28.32 6.02 -10.80
CA ALA A 737 27.98 4.92 -9.91
C ALA A 737 28.70 5.08 -8.57
N GLU A 738 28.09 4.61 -7.49
CA GLU A 738 28.73 4.62 -6.16
C GLU A 738 29.68 3.42 -5.96
N GLN A 739 29.55 2.40 -6.81
CA GLN A 739 30.41 1.23 -6.81
C GLN A 739 31.08 1.04 -8.18
N ASP A 740 32.20 0.32 -8.20
CA ASP A 740 32.81 -0.16 -9.44
C ASP A 740 31.85 -1.14 -10.14
N ILE A 741 31.47 -0.81 -11.36
CA ILE A 741 30.52 -1.58 -12.16
C ILE A 741 30.95 -1.69 -13.62
N TRP A 742 30.48 -2.71 -14.31
CA TRP A 742 30.55 -2.79 -15.76
C TRP A 742 29.22 -2.29 -16.33
N ILE A 743 29.28 -1.37 -17.29
CA ILE A 743 28.09 -0.79 -17.91
C ILE A 743 28.05 -1.00 -19.41
N SER A 744 26.86 -1.18 -19.94
CA SER A 744 26.57 -1.08 -21.36
C SER A 744 25.46 -0.06 -21.56
N VAL A 745 25.59 0.77 -22.59
CA VAL A 745 24.64 1.84 -22.91
C VAL A 745 24.08 1.57 -24.30
N LEU A 746 22.76 1.57 -24.40
CA LEU A 746 22.01 1.35 -25.63
C LEU A 746 21.16 2.58 -25.91
N ASP A 747 21.28 3.15 -27.10
CA ASP A 747 20.43 4.23 -27.58
C ASP A 747 19.28 3.62 -28.40
N GLU A 748 18.03 3.97 -28.09
CA GLU A 748 16.84 3.58 -28.86
C GLU A 748 16.53 4.62 -29.93
N LEU A 749 16.42 4.19 -31.19
CA LEU A 749 16.19 5.05 -32.35
C LEU A 749 15.00 4.57 -33.17
N THR A 750 14.27 5.51 -33.77
CA THR A 750 13.13 5.23 -34.68
C THR A 750 13.56 4.64 -36.03
N GLN A 751 14.83 4.81 -36.42
CA GLN A 751 15.39 4.24 -37.65
C GLN A 751 16.77 3.67 -37.38
N ALA A 752 17.03 2.47 -37.88
CA ALA A 752 18.36 1.89 -37.85
C ALA A 752 19.31 2.73 -38.74
N PRO A 753 20.53 3.05 -38.27
CA PRO A 753 21.50 3.79 -39.06
C PRO A 753 21.88 3.00 -40.30
N THR A 754 22.11 3.73 -41.38
CA THR A 754 22.45 3.22 -42.71
C THR A 754 23.82 2.54 -42.77
N GLU A 755 24.73 2.83 -41.83
CA GLU A 755 26.03 2.16 -41.72
C GLU A 755 26.00 1.04 -40.68
N ALA A 756 26.31 -0.18 -41.12
CA ALA A 756 26.44 -1.34 -40.26
C ALA A 756 27.59 -1.17 -39.26
N GLN A 757 27.29 -0.77 -38.01
CA GLN A 757 28.25 -0.83 -36.90
C GLN A 757 28.34 -2.26 -36.35
N TRP A 758 28.95 -3.13 -37.15
CA TRP A 758 29.15 -4.58 -36.95
C TRP A 758 29.71 -5.05 -35.59
N ARG A 759 30.15 -4.14 -34.71
CA ARG A 759 30.61 -4.44 -33.34
C ARG A 759 29.61 -4.03 -32.24
N GLN A 760 28.42 -3.55 -32.59
CA GLN A 760 27.52 -2.80 -31.70
C GLN A 760 26.02 -3.17 -31.78
N TYR A 761 25.63 -4.13 -32.61
CA TYR A 761 24.21 -4.50 -32.73
C TYR A 761 23.76 -5.46 -31.62
N GLU A 762 22.86 -4.97 -30.76
CA GLU A 762 21.88 -5.76 -30.00
C GLU A 762 20.53 -5.51 -30.67
N SER A 763 20.01 -6.47 -31.44
CA SER A 763 18.65 -6.39 -32.00
C SER A 763 17.71 -7.16 -31.10
N ASN A 764 16.58 -6.53 -30.74
CA ASN A 764 15.52 -7.03 -29.84
C ASN A 764 15.40 -8.54 -29.80
#